data_AF-A0A0K6GUG4-F1
#
_entry.id   AF-A0A0K6GUG4-F1
#
_cell.length_a   1.000
_cell.length_b   1.000
_cell.length_c   1.000
_cell.angle_alpha   90.00
_cell.angle_beta   90.00
_cell.angle_gamma   90.00
#
_symmetry.space_group_name_H-M   'P 1'
#
loop_
_entity.id
_entity.type
_entity.pdbx_description
1 polymer ?
#
loop_
_entity_poly.entity_id
_entity_poly.type
_entity_poly.pdbx_seq_one_letter_code
_entity_poly.pdbx_strand_id
1 'polypeptide(L)'
;MSETKTKAMSQLLQPIKQIVTPDILSCAPETPVFEAARRMAETRCGSIIVMNETGEALGIWTETDALKVDFSDEKSCRQPISEVMSQPVVTLTGEMTVHDATGVFRKNNIRHALVSDGKQYLGVVSVTDIIFNHGAEAFLGLKRLDALELTPAGVIDAGADIRDAINRMRALTVDALGVRFADGSHGILTQRDVIRLLAQGGRASTAGEASSATLLSLPASTSLLQARRLLIQHQVRHLGVLDNAGQLAHIVGLGDILQNIEHEFVLELHHALRERDEALLRSRQSLLLADKVFESTLEGILITDGYGIIRSVNPAFTRITGYSAEEAIGQTPAILKSGKQAPEFYEHLWNNLKKEGFWQGEVINRRKNGLLYTEHLSITGIRDESGGFANYVAVFSDITQRKQAEERLHFLANHDALTGLPNRTLFIEKLQMAVMHAKSNHQRCALLFIDLDRFKLVNDTLGHHAGDELLCEIAEGLRRSVPADGTVARLSGDEFIILLENVGTVQQVASRAQAVLDQISGETVVSGQEVFVSASVGISMYPEDGTSADTLLVNADTAMYRAKERGKNTFQFYTADMNARALERLRLEYALHRALAQDELQVWYQPKVQLATGRIIGAEALIRWQHPEMGMVSPAVFIPIAEESSLIVSLGEWAFRTACETVAEWKRQALFPGRIAVNISGRQLKFGGIAELVNRTLSDLGMPSDCLELEVTESVAMDDDSGMIDVLYRLQELGVYLSIDDFGTGYSSLSYLKRLPVRGLKIDRSFVLNLHEDRDDAAIARAIISIAGSLGLDLVAEGVELEEHREFLLRNGCIWAQGYLFSRPLPPAEFEARLRAQQAEDLKGAR
;
A
#
# COMPACT_ATOMS: atom_id res chain seq x y z
N MET A 1 34.84 41.74 22.03
CA MET A 1 33.79 42.63 21.48
C MET A 1 32.82 43.16 22.54
N SER A 2 32.50 42.41 23.61
CA SER A 2 31.53 42.84 24.64
C SER A 2 31.98 44.08 25.44
N GLU A 3 33.17 44.06 26.07
CA GLU A 3 33.63 45.18 26.93
C GLU A 3 33.87 46.50 26.17
N THR A 4 34.31 46.42 24.92
CA THR A 4 34.56 47.59 24.06
C THR A 4 33.26 48.27 23.64
N LYS A 5 32.18 47.50 23.42
CA LYS A 5 30.85 48.03 23.10
C LYS A 5 30.20 48.69 24.34
N THR A 6 30.37 48.12 25.53
CA THR A 6 29.85 48.69 26.78
C THR A 6 30.50 50.03 27.15
N LYS A 7 31.82 50.18 26.90
CA LYS A 7 32.55 51.44 27.14
C LYS A 7 32.16 52.54 26.15
N ALA A 8 31.93 52.20 24.88
CA ALA A 8 31.46 53.13 23.85
C ALA A 8 30.04 53.65 24.14
N MET A 9 29.11 52.79 24.58
CA MET A 9 27.75 53.19 24.99
C MET A 9 27.74 54.12 26.22
N SER A 10 28.65 53.91 27.17
CA SER A 10 28.77 54.76 28.36
C SER A 10 29.21 56.19 28.04
N GLN A 11 30.12 56.37 27.06
CA GLN A 11 30.59 57.69 26.62
C GLN A 11 29.56 58.45 25.77
N LEU A 12 28.75 57.75 24.97
CA LEU A 12 27.65 58.34 24.19
C LEU A 12 26.57 58.98 25.09
N LEU A 13 26.32 58.39 26.25
CA LEU A 13 25.33 58.84 27.23
C LEU A 13 25.90 59.83 28.27
N GLN A 14 27.16 60.27 28.11
CA GLN A 14 27.77 61.24 29.00
C GLN A 14 27.09 62.62 28.83
N PRO A 15 26.78 63.35 29.92
CA PRO A 15 26.20 64.70 29.84
C PRO A 15 27.22 65.75 29.34
N ILE A 16 26.79 66.70 28.51
CA ILE A 16 27.69 67.72 27.93
C ILE A 16 28.32 68.65 28.96
N LYS A 17 27.72 68.83 30.15
CA LYS A 17 28.33 69.58 31.26
C LYS A 17 29.70 69.04 31.71
N GLN A 18 30.02 67.79 31.37
CA GLN A 18 31.30 67.16 31.72
C GLN A 18 32.43 67.44 30.71
N ILE A 19 32.09 67.99 29.54
CA ILE A 19 33.03 68.26 28.44
C ILE A 19 33.07 69.75 28.05
N VAL A 20 32.34 70.60 28.78
CA VAL A 20 32.24 72.03 28.52
C VAL A 20 33.53 72.76 28.91
N THR A 21 33.93 73.76 28.12
CA THR A 21 35.00 74.69 28.52
C THR A 21 34.39 75.82 29.36
N PRO A 22 34.73 75.94 30.66
CA PRO A 22 34.02 76.83 31.58
C PRO A 22 34.32 78.32 31.38
N ASP A 23 35.50 78.66 30.85
CA ASP A 23 35.91 80.04 30.65
C ASP A 23 35.29 80.62 29.36
N ILE A 24 34.19 81.35 29.50
CA ILE A 24 33.51 82.00 28.39
C ILE A 24 34.26 83.29 28.03
N LEU A 25 34.97 83.28 26.91
CA LEU A 25 35.50 84.51 26.32
C LEU A 25 34.34 85.39 25.85
N SER A 26 34.22 86.61 26.39
CA SER A 26 33.15 87.54 26.03
C SER A 26 33.61 88.97 25.73
N CYS A 27 32.77 89.72 25.02
CA CYS A 27 32.96 91.14 24.75
C CYS A 27 31.63 91.90 24.63
N ALA A 28 31.69 93.24 24.73
CA ALA A 28 30.54 94.12 24.54
C ALA A 28 30.20 94.25 23.04
N PRO A 29 28.93 94.52 22.67
CA PRO A 29 28.50 94.62 21.26
C PRO A 29 29.25 95.69 20.45
N GLU A 30 29.72 96.75 21.11
CA GLU A 30 30.47 97.85 20.49
C GLU A 30 31.97 97.55 20.30
N THR A 31 32.44 96.37 20.73
CA THR A 31 33.86 96.01 20.61
C THR A 31 34.24 95.90 19.13
N PRO A 32 35.28 96.62 18.66
CA PRO A 32 35.72 96.53 17.27
C PRO A 32 36.18 95.10 16.91
N VAL A 33 35.90 94.67 15.68
CA VAL A 33 36.25 93.32 15.18
C VAL A 33 37.72 92.97 15.38
N PHE A 34 38.67 93.87 15.11
CA PHE A 34 40.10 93.58 15.30
C PHE A 34 40.46 93.30 16.78
N GLU A 35 39.80 93.99 17.72
CA GLU A 35 40.03 93.83 19.16
C GLU A 35 39.45 92.50 19.64
N ALA A 36 38.26 92.13 19.15
CA ALA A 36 37.69 90.81 19.38
C ALA A 36 38.58 89.68 18.79
N ALA A 37 39.12 89.88 17.59
CA ALA A 37 40.05 88.95 16.95
C ALA A 37 41.34 88.80 17.78
N ARG A 38 41.87 89.91 18.31
CA ARG A 38 43.05 89.89 19.19
C ARG A 38 42.80 89.08 20.45
N ARG A 39 41.65 89.30 21.11
CA ARG A 39 41.25 88.51 22.29
C ARG A 39 41.15 87.02 21.98
N MET A 40 40.48 86.65 20.89
CA MET A 40 40.39 85.25 20.44
C MET A 40 41.76 84.63 20.14
N ALA A 41 42.67 85.39 19.51
CA ALA A 41 44.01 84.93 19.20
C ALA A 41 44.88 84.74 20.46
N GLU A 42 44.81 85.67 21.42
CA GLU A 42 45.55 85.64 22.69
C GLU A 42 45.10 84.49 23.59
N THR A 43 43.79 84.29 23.75
CA THR A 43 43.24 83.20 24.57
C THR A 43 43.18 81.85 23.85
N ARG A 44 43.51 81.82 22.55
CA ARG A 44 43.48 80.62 21.69
C ARG A 44 42.09 79.97 21.60
N CYS A 45 41.03 80.77 21.69
CA CYS A 45 39.64 80.32 21.58
C CYS A 45 39.10 80.44 20.16
N GLY A 46 38.24 79.49 19.74
CA GLY A 46 37.63 79.48 18.40
C GLY A 46 36.36 80.33 18.27
N SER A 47 35.89 80.92 19.36
CA SER A 47 34.71 81.78 19.42
C SER A 47 34.79 82.79 20.56
N ILE A 48 34.05 83.89 20.42
CA ILE A 48 33.79 84.88 21.46
C ILE A 48 32.29 85.14 21.55
N ILE A 49 31.76 85.18 22.78
CA ILE A 49 30.34 85.47 23.03
C ILE A 49 30.16 86.99 23.17
N VAL A 50 29.20 87.55 22.46
CA VAL A 50 28.85 88.96 22.58
C VAL A 50 27.76 89.08 23.62
N MET A 51 28.03 89.79 24.70
CA MET A 51 27.12 89.95 25.84
C MET A 51 26.70 91.40 26.02
N ASN A 52 25.46 91.62 26.45
CA ASN A 52 24.99 92.94 26.88
C ASN A 52 25.51 93.27 28.30
N GLU A 53 25.27 94.50 28.76
CA GLU A 53 25.68 94.96 30.10
C GLU A 53 25.02 94.17 31.24
N THR A 54 23.90 93.49 30.98
CA THR A 54 23.19 92.63 31.95
C THR A 54 23.68 91.17 31.96
N GLY A 55 24.67 90.83 31.13
CA GLY A 55 25.29 89.50 31.08
C GLY A 55 24.55 88.46 30.23
N GLU A 56 23.58 88.87 29.42
CA GLU A 56 22.87 87.99 28.47
C GLU A 56 23.65 87.87 27.15
N ALA A 57 23.71 86.65 26.60
CA ALA A 57 24.37 86.41 25.32
C ALA A 57 23.50 86.89 24.14
N LEU A 58 23.93 87.95 23.47
CA LEU A 58 23.27 88.52 22.28
C LEU A 58 23.62 87.76 21.00
N GLY A 59 24.86 87.29 20.89
CA GLY A 59 25.38 86.63 19.69
C GLY A 59 26.71 85.94 19.94
N ILE A 60 27.18 85.20 18.93
CA ILE A 60 28.47 84.50 18.96
C ILE A 60 29.23 84.87 17.70
N TRP A 61 30.50 85.22 17.85
CA TRP A 61 31.40 85.44 16.72
C TRP A 61 32.45 84.35 16.70
N THR A 62 32.58 83.66 15.57
CA THR A 62 33.41 82.47 15.40
C THR A 62 34.49 82.66 14.33
N GLU A 63 35.46 81.73 14.27
CA GLU A 63 36.43 81.62 13.17
C GLU A 63 35.75 81.66 11.77
N THR A 64 34.54 81.11 11.64
CA THR A 64 33.78 81.11 10.38
C THR A 64 33.17 82.47 10.07
N ASP A 65 32.71 83.20 11.08
CA ASP A 65 32.17 84.55 10.91
C ASP A 65 33.25 85.56 10.50
N ALA A 66 34.50 85.33 10.91
CA ALA A 66 35.63 86.15 10.50
C ALA A 66 35.86 86.13 8.98
N LEU A 67 35.49 85.05 8.29
CA LEU A 67 35.53 85.01 6.82
C LEU A 67 34.53 85.95 6.16
N LYS A 68 33.49 86.45 6.86
CA LYS A 68 32.48 87.37 6.32
C LYS A 68 32.95 88.82 6.30
N VAL A 69 33.96 89.15 7.10
CA VAL A 69 34.54 90.50 7.17
C VAL A 69 35.26 90.80 5.84
N ASP A 70 35.09 92.01 5.31
CA ASP A 70 35.83 92.46 4.13
C ASP A 70 37.22 92.93 4.54
N PHE A 71 38.25 92.25 4.04
CA PHE A 71 39.65 92.54 4.32
C PHE A 71 40.21 93.68 3.45
N SER A 72 39.45 94.13 2.44
CA SER A 72 39.87 95.21 1.54
C SER A 72 39.59 96.62 2.08
N ASP A 73 38.76 96.73 3.12
CA ASP A 73 38.38 98.01 3.75
C ASP A 73 38.86 98.08 5.21
N GLU A 74 39.78 99.03 5.51
CA GLU A 74 40.24 99.29 6.89
C GLU A 74 39.09 99.66 7.84
N LYS A 75 37.96 100.18 7.33
CA LYS A 75 36.78 100.47 8.14
C LYS A 75 36.03 99.20 8.56
N SER A 76 35.98 98.18 7.71
CA SER A 76 35.34 96.89 8.05
C SER A 76 36.04 96.16 9.21
N CYS A 77 37.35 96.34 9.40
CA CYS A 77 38.07 95.80 10.56
C CYS A 77 37.76 96.55 11.87
N ARG A 78 37.19 97.76 11.80
CA ARG A 78 36.86 98.63 12.93
C ARG A 78 35.36 98.68 13.25
N GLN A 79 34.52 98.02 12.45
CA GLN A 79 33.08 97.94 12.72
C GLN A 79 32.81 97.19 14.05
N PRO A 80 31.68 97.50 14.73
CA PRO A 80 31.26 96.77 15.93
C PRO A 80 31.07 95.27 15.66
N ILE A 81 31.45 94.42 16.61
CA ILE A 81 31.27 92.96 16.49
C ILE A 81 29.78 92.57 16.38
N SER A 82 28.88 93.39 16.90
CA SER A 82 27.42 93.19 16.82
C SER A 82 26.88 93.11 15.39
N GLU A 83 27.56 93.74 14.42
CA GLU A 83 27.16 93.75 13.00
C GLU A 83 27.59 92.47 12.25
N VAL A 84 28.61 91.76 12.75
CA VAL A 84 29.22 90.60 12.09
C VAL A 84 29.07 89.28 12.86
N MET A 85 28.47 89.31 14.05
CA MET A 85 28.20 88.12 14.86
C MET A 85 27.02 87.30 14.33
N SER A 86 27.05 86.00 14.59
CA SER A 86 25.91 85.11 14.36
C SER A 86 24.90 85.22 15.51
N GLN A 87 23.60 85.34 15.16
CA GLN A 87 22.49 85.42 16.10
C GLN A 87 21.31 84.55 15.63
N PRO A 88 20.55 83.91 16.55
CA PRO A 88 20.78 83.84 18.01
C PRO A 88 21.89 82.83 18.37
N VAL A 89 22.47 82.95 19.57
CA VAL A 89 23.43 81.95 20.09
C VAL A 89 22.71 80.65 20.40
N VAL A 90 23.11 79.56 19.74
CA VAL A 90 22.59 78.23 20.06
C VAL A 90 23.01 77.85 21.47
N THR A 91 22.02 77.64 22.35
CA THR A 91 22.23 77.31 23.76
C THR A 91 21.73 75.90 24.03
N LEU A 92 22.58 75.05 24.64
CA LEU A 92 22.30 73.66 24.99
C LEU A 92 22.15 73.49 26.50
N THR A 93 21.40 72.48 26.93
CA THR A 93 21.24 72.14 28.34
C THR A 93 22.40 71.27 28.83
N GLY A 94 22.95 71.56 30.02
CA GLY A 94 24.08 70.79 30.56
C GLY A 94 23.84 69.28 30.73
N GLU A 95 22.58 68.85 30.84
CA GLU A 95 22.17 67.44 30.95
C GLU A 95 22.00 66.73 29.59
N MET A 96 22.04 67.47 28.48
CA MET A 96 21.99 66.89 27.14
C MET A 96 23.14 65.89 26.96
N THR A 97 22.88 64.74 26.32
CA THR A 97 23.93 63.76 26.06
C THR A 97 24.88 64.26 24.97
N VAL A 98 26.12 63.76 24.95
CA VAL A 98 27.07 64.04 23.86
C VAL A 98 26.49 63.64 22.50
N HIS A 99 25.71 62.54 22.43
CA HIS A 99 25.04 62.12 21.20
C HIS A 99 23.97 63.11 20.72
N ASP A 100 23.09 63.57 21.61
CA ASP A 100 22.04 64.53 21.22
C ASP A 100 22.64 65.88 20.81
N ALA A 101 23.72 66.29 21.48
CA ALA A 101 24.48 67.48 21.12
C ALA A 101 25.09 67.37 19.71
N THR A 102 25.61 66.20 19.31
CA THR A 102 26.08 65.95 17.94
C THR A 102 25.00 66.26 16.91
N GLY A 103 23.77 65.77 17.13
CA GLY A 103 22.63 66.03 16.26
C GLY A 103 22.30 67.53 16.14
N VAL A 104 22.37 68.26 17.25
CA VAL A 104 22.09 69.71 17.27
C VAL A 104 23.17 70.51 16.53
N PHE A 105 24.45 70.15 16.72
CA PHE A 105 25.57 70.78 16.03
C PHE A 105 25.48 70.63 14.51
N ARG A 106 25.13 69.42 14.06
CA ARG A 106 24.92 69.13 12.64
C ARG A 106 23.71 69.86 12.08
N LYS A 107 22.55 69.77 12.74
CA LYS A 107 21.29 70.35 12.25
C LYS A 107 21.39 71.86 12.06
N ASN A 108 22.09 72.54 12.97
CA ASN A 108 22.26 73.98 12.92
C ASN A 108 23.54 74.43 12.20
N ASN A 109 24.37 73.48 11.73
CA ASN A 109 25.67 73.73 11.10
C ASN A 109 26.57 74.69 11.91
N ILE A 110 26.64 74.46 13.23
CA ILE A 110 27.39 75.30 14.17
C ILE A 110 28.67 74.61 14.64
N ARG A 111 29.64 75.42 15.09
CA ARG A 111 30.93 74.94 15.64
C ARG A 111 31.09 75.06 17.13
N HIS A 112 30.29 75.93 17.72
CA HIS A 112 30.31 76.27 19.12
C HIS A 112 28.87 76.49 19.56
N ALA A 113 28.54 75.99 20.74
CA ALA A 113 27.27 76.24 21.38
C ALA A 113 27.52 76.66 22.82
N LEU A 114 26.69 77.58 23.31
CA LEU A 114 26.71 77.99 24.71
C LEU A 114 25.98 76.92 25.53
N VAL A 115 26.50 76.55 26.69
CA VAL A 115 25.87 75.56 27.58
C VAL A 115 25.31 76.27 28.79
N SER A 116 24.07 75.98 29.15
CA SER A 116 23.39 76.54 30.31
C SER A 116 22.69 75.47 31.14
N ASP A 117 22.58 75.70 32.44
CA ASP A 117 21.74 74.93 33.36
C ASP A 117 20.33 75.55 33.56
N GLY A 118 20.01 76.59 32.78
CA GLY A 118 18.75 77.33 32.88
C GLY A 118 18.77 78.49 33.88
N LYS A 119 19.85 78.67 34.66
CA LYS A 119 20.04 79.80 35.58
C LYS A 119 21.32 80.59 35.30
N GLN A 120 22.37 79.94 34.83
CA GLN A 120 23.65 80.55 34.46
C GLN A 120 24.23 79.88 33.21
N TYR A 121 25.21 80.53 32.59
CA TYR A 121 26.01 79.91 31.54
C TYR A 121 27.14 79.09 32.16
N LEU A 122 27.20 77.80 31.83
CA LEU A 122 28.20 76.85 32.32
C LEU A 122 29.51 76.92 31.53
N GLY A 123 29.46 77.36 30.26
CA GLY A 123 30.62 77.42 29.39
C GLY A 123 30.25 77.30 27.91
N VAL A 124 31.26 77.12 27.04
CA VAL A 124 31.09 76.85 25.61
C VAL A 124 31.55 75.43 25.31
N VAL A 125 30.77 74.70 24.50
CA VAL A 125 31.17 73.40 23.95
C VAL A 125 31.43 73.57 22.45
N SER A 126 32.51 72.96 21.95
CA SER A 126 32.88 72.99 20.54
C SER A 126 32.70 71.63 19.87
N VAL A 127 32.68 71.62 18.53
CA VAL A 127 32.73 70.36 17.74
C VAL A 127 33.93 69.49 18.11
N THR A 128 35.05 70.12 18.48
CA THR A 128 36.27 69.40 18.91
C THR A 128 36.00 68.60 20.19
N ASP A 129 35.32 69.22 21.16
CA ASP A 129 35.00 68.60 22.45
C ASP A 129 34.04 67.41 22.26
N ILE A 130 33.05 67.55 21.37
CA ILE A 130 32.11 66.48 21.04
C ILE A 130 32.86 65.29 20.40
N ILE A 131 33.68 65.51 19.38
CA ILE A 131 34.37 64.41 18.67
C ILE A 131 35.35 63.69 19.57
N PHE A 132 36.03 64.40 20.46
CA PHE A 132 36.99 63.78 21.37
C PHE A 132 36.29 62.91 22.42
N ASN A 133 35.08 63.27 22.83
CA ASN A 133 34.33 62.57 23.88
C ASN A 133 33.19 61.65 23.38
N HIS A 134 32.92 61.58 22.07
CA HIS A 134 31.82 60.78 21.50
C HIS A 134 31.95 59.24 21.65
N GLY A 135 33.15 58.71 21.95
CA GLY A 135 33.35 57.28 22.17
C GLY A 135 33.17 56.33 20.97
N ALA A 136 33.10 56.84 19.73
CA ALA A 136 32.79 56.04 18.52
C ALA A 136 33.96 55.21 17.95
N GLU A 137 34.87 54.71 18.79
CA GLU A 137 36.10 54.02 18.33
C GLU A 137 35.83 52.71 17.58
N ALA A 138 34.76 52.00 17.95
CA ALA A 138 34.40 50.72 17.34
C ALA A 138 33.91 50.86 15.89
N PHE A 139 33.35 52.02 15.53
CA PHE A 139 32.69 52.28 14.24
C PHE A 139 33.68 52.86 13.22
N LEU A 140 34.54 53.77 13.65
CA LEU A 140 35.52 54.45 12.78
C LEU A 140 36.63 53.54 12.23
N GLY A 141 36.76 52.31 12.73
CA GLY A 141 37.83 51.37 12.35
C GLY A 141 37.67 50.75 10.96
N LEU A 142 36.44 50.66 10.43
CA LEU A 142 36.13 49.93 9.20
C LEU A 142 36.11 50.80 7.93
N LYS A 143 35.92 52.12 8.07
CA LYS A 143 35.89 53.05 6.94
C LYS A 143 37.26 53.66 6.64
N ARG A 144 37.63 53.62 5.36
CA ARG A 144 38.83 54.27 4.80
C ARG A 144 38.49 55.62 4.20
N LEU A 145 39.46 56.53 4.16
CA LEU A 145 39.27 57.90 3.65
C LEU A 145 38.90 57.93 2.15
N ASP A 146 39.36 56.97 1.37
CA ASP A 146 39.01 56.80 -0.06
C ASP A 146 37.57 56.34 -0.31
N ALA A 147 36.91 55.76 0.69
CA ALA A 147 35.52 55.32 0.62
C ALA A 147 34.52 56.42 1.02
N LEU A 148 35.01 57.63 1.31
CA LEU A 148 34.21 58.77 1.74
C LEU A 148 34.02 59.76 0.60
N GLU A 149 32.84 60.37 0.53
CA GLU A 149 32.57 61.51 -0.35
C GLU A 149 33.19 62.79 0.27
N LEU A 150 34.50 62.95 0.15
CA LEU A 150 35.23 64.11 0.66
C LEU A 150 35.29 65.23 -0.39
N THR A 151 35.22 66.49 0.08
CA THR A 151 35.41 67.65 -0.79
C THR A 151 36.87 67.72 -1.27
N PRO A 152 37.12 68.02 -2.56
CA PRO A 152 38.49 68.18 -3.07
C PRO A 152 39.23 69.31 -2.35
N ALA A 153 40.53 69.12 -2.11
CA ALA A 153 41.36 70.13 -1.48
C ALA A 153 41.44 71.41 -2.34
N GLY A 154 41.00 72.54 -1.79
CA GLY A 154 41.29 73.84 -2.40
C GLY A 154 42.77 74.18 -2.18
N VAL A 155 43.55 74.26 -3.26
CA VAL A 155 44.99 74.58 -3.20
C VAL A 155 45.29 75.93 -3.84
N ILE A 156 46.10 76.75 -3.17
CA ILE A 156 46.60 78.05 -3.64
C ILE A 156 48.12 78.12 -3.56
N ASP A 157 48.76 78.86 -4.46
CA ASP A 157 50.21 79.06 -4.44
C ASP A 157 50.63 80.02 -3.33
N ALA A 158 51.78 79.77 -2.69
CA ALA A 158 52.27 80.56 -1.55
C ALA A 158 52.48 82.05 -1.87
N GLY A 159 52.75 82.39 -3.15
CA GLY A 159 52.88 83.78 -3.60
C GLY A 159 51.57 84.48 -3.94
N ALA A 160 50.42 83.82 -3.83
CA ALA A 160 49.12 84.43 -4.10
C ALA A 160 48.75 85.46 -3.03
N ASP A 161 47.95 86.46 -3.42
CA ASP A 161 47.44 87.47 -2.49
C ASP A 161 46.55 86.80 -1.43
N ILE A 162 46.73 87.17 -0.17
CA ILE A 162 45.96 86.62 0.95
C ILE A 162 44.45 86.86 0.78
N ARG A 163 44.05 87.94 0.10
CA ARG A 163 42.65 88.26 -0.20
C ARG A 163 42.02 87.24 -1.14
N ASP A 164 42.77 86.80 -2.14
CA ASP A 164 42.31 85.75 -3.06
C ASP A 164 42.16 84.42 -2.33
N ALA A 165 43.06 84.12 -1.37
CA ALA A 165 42.95 82.93 -0.53
C ALA A 165 41.68 82.96 0.35
N ILE A 166 41.39 84.08 1.02
CA ILE A 166 40.19 84.24 1.86
C ILE A 166 38.91 84.19 1.02
N ASN A 167 38.88 84.85 -0.14
CA ASN A 167 37.74 84.80 -1.06
C ASN A 167 37.49 83.37 -1.56
N ARG A 168 38.57 82.62 -1.82
CA ARG A 168 38.48 81.21 -2.23
C ARG A 168 37.99 80.30 -1.11
N MET A 169 38.40 80.54 0.14
CA MET A 169 37.82 79.85 1.31
C MET A 169 36.32 80.10 1.40
N ARG A 170 35.88 81.35 1.20
CA ARG A 170 34.47 81.74 1.23
C ARG A 170 33.67 81.10 0.09
N ALA A 171 34.21 81.12 -1.13
CA ALA A 171 33.54 80.59 -2.32
C ALA A 171 33.39 79.07 -2.30
N LEU A 172 34.40 78.35 -1.80
CA LEU A 172 34.37 76.89 -1.66
C LEU A 172 33.67 76.44 -0.36
N THR A 173 33.32 77.37 0.53
CA THR A 173 32.75 77.09 1.86
C THR A 173 33.59 76.08 2.65
N VAL A 174 34.92 76.23 2.62
CA VAL A 174 35.88 75.32 3.28
C VAL A 174 36.53 75.95 4.49
N ASP A 175 36.99 75.09 5.40
CA ASP A 175 37.59 75.48 6.68
C ASP A 175 39.09 75.71 6.60
N ALA A 176 39.70 75.15 5.55
CA ALA A 176 41.10 75.27 5.27
C ALA A 176 41.38 75.16 3.77
N LEU A 177 42.47 75.79 3.34
CA LEU A 177 43.08 75.61 2.02
C LEU A 177 44.49 75.05 2.18
N GLY A 178 44.90 74.24 1.22
CA GLY A 178 46.31 73.87 1.04
C GLY A 178 47.08 75.04 0.44
N VAL A 179 48.27 75.32 0.97
CA VAL A 179 49.18 76.33 0.43
C VAL A 179 50.40 75.64 -0.16
N ARG A 180 50.62 75.79 -1.47
CA ARG A 180 51.74 75.14 -2.18
C ARG A 180 52.96 76.06 -2.21
N PHE A 181 54.06 75.62 -1.60
CA PHE A 181 55.33 76.31 -1.64
C PHE A 181 56.17 75.90 -2.86
N ALA A 182 57.13 76.74 -3.25
CA ALA A 182 57.97 76.51 -4.42
C ALA A 182 58.87 75.26 -4.30
N ASP A 183 59.12 74.77 -3.09
CA ASP A 183 59.86 73.54 -2.79
C ASP A 183 59.01 72.26 -2.91
N GLY A 184 57.73 72.40 -3.28
CA GLY A 184 56.77 71.29 -3.40
C GLY A 184 56.13 70.87 -2.07
N SER A 185 56.48 71.51 -0.95
CA SER A 185 55.81 71.28 0.32
C SER A 185 54.43 71.95 0.36
N HIS A 186 53.53 71.37 1.16
CA HIS A 186 52.20 71.92 1.39
C HIS A 186 52.11 72.46 2.81
N GLY A 187 51.73 73.74 2.96
CA GLY A 187 51.22 74.31 4.20
C GLY A 187 49.70 74.29 4.23
N ILE A 188 49.13 74.87 5.29
CA ILE A 188 47.68 74.99 5.46
C ILE A 188 47.32 76.40 5.89
N LEU A 189 46.32 76.98 5.23
CA LEU A 189 45.68 78.22 5.63
C LEU A 189 44.30 77.89 6.20
N THR A 190 44.11 78.13 7.49
CA THR A 190 42.86 77.83 8.21
C THR A 190 42.10 79.11 8.57
N GLN A 191 40.83 78.99 8.95
CA GLN A 191 40.05 80.13 9.47
C GLN A 191 40.71 80.79 10.70
N ARG A 192 41.48 80.02 11.49
CA ARG A 192 42.23 80.56 12.63
C ARG A 192 43.38 81.49 12.21
N ASP A 193 44.00 81.22 11.06
CA ASP A 193 45.03 82.10 10.51
C ASP A 193 44.40 83.44 10.08
N VAL A 194 43.17 83.41 9.57
CA VAL A 194 42.38 84.61 9.25
C VAL A 194 42.10 85.47 10.49
N ILE A 195 41.77 84.86 11.64
CA ILE A 195 41.63 85.57 12.92
C ILE A 195 42.95 86.25 13.33
N ARG A 196 44.09 85.57 13.15
CA ARG A 196 45.42 86.14 13.46
C ARG A 196 45.71 87.35 12.58
N LEU A 197 45.33 87.30 11.30
CA LEU A 197 45.46 88.42 10.37
C LEU A 197 44.61 89.62 10.80
N LEU A 198 43.36 89.41 11.20
CA LEU A 198 42.48 90.47 11.72
C LEU A 198 43.08 91.11 12.98
N ALA A 199 43.62 90.32 13.90
CA ALA A 199 44.26 90.81 15.13
C ALA A 199 45.50 91.69 14.85
N GLN A 200 46.21 91.44 13.74
CA GLN A 200 47.40 92.18 13.33
C GLN A 200 47.11 93.36 12.39
N GLY A 201 45.83 93.62 12.08
CA GLY A 201 45.40 94.69 11.19
C GLY A 201 45.67 94.41 9.70
N GLY A 202 45.67 93.14 9.27
CA GLY A 202 45.72 92.77 7.84
C GLY A 202 47.10 92.86 7.18
N ARG A 203 48.20 92.74 7.94
CA ARG A 203 49.57 93.03 7.48
C ARG A 203 50.28 91.95 6.63
N ALA A 204 49.68 90.79 6.38
CA ALA A 204 50.30 89.77 5.53
C ALA A 204 50.08 90.09 4.06
N SER A 205 51.12 89.94 3.24
CA SER A 205 51.05 90.25 1.81
C SER A 205 50.68 89.04 0.95
N THR A 206 51.03 87.83 1.40
CA THR A 206 50.84 86.60 0.64
C THR A 206 50.27 85.45 1.47
N ALA A 207 49.65 84.47 0.80
CA ALA A 207 49.11 83.27 1.41
C ALA A 207 50.17 82.44 2.17
N GLY A 208 51.42 82.43 1.68
CA GLY A 208 52.54 81.75 2.33
C GLY A 208 52.88 82.34 3.70
N GLU A 209 52.96 83.67 3.81
CA GLU A 209 53.25 84.38 5.07
C GLU A 209 52.15 84.18 6.13
N ALA A 210 50.89 84.05 5.70
CA ALA A 210 49.76 83.86 6.59
C ALA A 210 49.51 82.40 7.00
N SER A 211 50.00 81.44 6.22
CA SER A 211 49.77 80.02 6.46
C SER A 211 50.56 79.47 7.65
N SER A 212 50.05 78.40 8.26
CA SER A 212 50.80 77.60 9.22
C SER A 212 51.70 76.59 8.50
N ALA A 213 52.92 76.37 9.01
CA ALA A 213 53.91 75.49 8.38
C ALA A 213 53.52 74.00 8.44
N THR A 214 53.85 73.29 7.36
CA THR A 214 53.67 71.85 7.06
C THR A 214 52.30 71.24 7.38
N LEU A 215 51.52 70.96 6.33
CA LEU A 215 50.27 70.20 6.39
C LEU A 215 50.57 68.71 6.65
N LEU A 216 50.19 68.24 7.84
CA LEU A 216 50.20 66.81 8.16
C LEU A 216 49.25 66.07 7.21
N SER A 217 49.78 65.08 6.49
CA SER A 217 49.05 64.40 5.42
C SER A 217 49.12 62.88 5.56
N LEU A 218 48.09 62.18 5.06
CA LEU A 218 47.93 60.72 5.14
C LEU A 218 47.53 60.12 3.79
N PRO A 219 47.86 58.85 3.52
CA PRO A 219 47.33 58.14 2.36
C PRO A 219 45.80 58.02 2.41
N ALA A 220 45.12 58.08 1.26
CA ALA A 220 43.67 57.86 1.17
C ALA A 220 43.21 56.47 1.68
N SER A 221 44.12 55.49 1.76
CA SER A 221 43.86 54.16 2.30
C SER A 221 43.75 54.09 3.83
N THR A 222 44.06 55.17 4.54
CA THR A 222 44.04 55.21 6.01
C THR A 222 42.61 55.17 6.54
N SER A 223 42.38 54.50 7.68
CA SER A 223 41.06 54.47 8.32
C SER A 223 40.71 55.79 8.99
N LEU A 224 39.42 56.09 9.08
CA LEU A 224 38.90 57.26 9.79
C LEU A 224 39.31 57.28 11.27
N LEU A 225 39.37 56.12 11.93
CA LEU A 225 39.85 56.02 13.31
C LEU A 225 41.31 56.48 13.43
N GLN A 226 42.15 56.10 12.48
CA GLN A 226 43.55 56.49 12.47
C GLN A 226 43.72 57.98 12.14
N ALA A 227 42.91 58.52 11.22
CA ALA A 227 42.85 59.96 10.96
C ALA A 227 42.44 60.76 12.21
N ARG A 228 41.40 60.31 12.94
CA ARG A 228 40.98 60.89 14.23
C ARG A 228 42.09 60.87 15.27
N ARG A 229 42.80 59.73 15.41
CA ARG A 229 43.92 59.61 16.36
C ARG A 229 45.03 60.61 16.06
N LEU A 230 45.35 60.82 14.79
CA LEU A 230 46.39 61.76 14.38
C LEU A 230 45.98 63.23 14.60
N LEU A 231 44.72 63.58 14.34
CA LEU A 231 44.18 64.89 14.71
C LEU A 231 44.35 65.16 16.21
N ILE A 232 43.99 64.20 17.06
CA ILE A 232 44.13 64.28 18.52
C ILE A 232 45.60 64.37 18.92
N GLN A 233 46.44 63.45 18.44
CA GLN A 233 47.84 63.32 18.83
C GLN A 233 48.66 64.56 18.48
N HIS A 234 48.43 65.14 17.30
CA HIS A 234 49.16 66.33 16.84
C HIS A 234 48.44 67.64 17.19
N GLN A 235 47.31 67.58 17.89
CA GLN A 235 46.48 68.74 18.25
C GLN A 235 46.15 69.65 17.05
N VAL A 236 45.91 69.03 15.89
CA VAL A 236 45.50 69.71 14.66
C VAL A 236 44.03 69.43 14.37
N ARG A 237 43.37 70.35 13.66
CA ARG A 237 41.93 70.24 13.30
C ARG A 237 41.68 69.72 11.88
N HIS A 238 42.74 69.65 11.07
CA HIS A 238 42.68 69.25 9.67
C HIS A 238 43.88 68.35 9.34
N LEU A 239 43.66 67.40 8.43
CA LEU A 239 44.70 66.56 7.83
C LEU A 239 44.57 66.61 6.31
N GLY A 240 45.71 66.62 5.62
CA GLY A 240 45.77 66.38 4.19
C GLY A 240 45.55 64.91 3.87
N VAL A 241 44.89 64.62 2.77
CA VAL A 241 44.76 63.27 2.21
C VAL A 241 45.46 63.26 0.88
N LEU A 242 46.47 62.41 0.76
CA LEU A 242 47.25 62.25 -0.44
C LEU A 242 46.65 61.16 -1.33
N ASP A 243 46.62 61.42 -2.63
CA ASP A 243 46.32 60.40 -3.63
C ASP A 243 47.51 59.43 -3.80
N ASN A 244 47.33 58.44 -4.68
CA ASN A 244 48.35 57.46 -5.00
C ASN A 244 49.60 58.06 -5.69
N ALA A 245 49.51 59.28 -6.21
CA ALA A 245 50.62 60.02 -6.81
C ALA A 245 51.34 60.93 -5.79
N GLY A 246 50.91 60.95 -4.53
CA GLY A 246 51.48 61.78 -3.47
C GLY A 246 51.05 63.24 -3.52
N GLN A 247 50.03 63.57 -4.32
CA GLN A 247 49.45 64.92 -4.40
C GLN A 247 48.32 65.09 -3.39
N LEU A 248 48.15 66.30 -2.87
CA LEU A 248 47.07 66.64 -1.94
C LEU A 248 45.72 66.58 -2.67
N ALA A 249 44.94 65.53 -2.40
CA ALA A 249 43.65 65.28 -3.02
C ALA A 249 42.50 65.89 -2.20
N HIS A 250 42.50 65.69 -0.88
CA HIS A 250 41.47 66.18 0.03
C HIS A 250 42.06 66.79 1.30
N ILE A 251 41.30 67.64 1.98
CA ILE A 251 41.60 68.07 3.35
C ILE A 251 40.42 67.62 4.21
N VAL A 252 40.68 66.81 5.23
CA VAL A 252 39.66 66.26 6.12
C VAL A 252 39.72 66.98 7.44
N GLY A 253 38.59 67.57 7.82
CA GLY A 253 38.40 68.24 9.10
C GLY A 253 37.68 67.37 10.11
N LEU A 254 37.60 67.90 11.33
CA LEU A 254 36.79 67.31 12.41
C LEU A 254 35.30 67.19 12.03
N GLY A 255 34.75 68.14 11.26
CA GLY A 255 33.35 68.10 10.80
C GLY A 255 33.00 66.88 9.94
N ASP A 256 33.91 66.47 9.05
CA ASP A 256 33.72 65.31 8.16
C ASP A 256 33.67 63.99 8.95
N ILE A 257 34.46 63.90 10.03
CA ILE A 257 34.47 62.75 10.92
C ILE A 257 33.15 62.65 11.68
N LEU A 258 32.61 63.78 12.16
CA LEU A 258 31.33 63.82 12.90
C LEU A 258 30.17 63.32 12.04
N GLN A 259 30.08 63.74 10.78
CA GLN A 259 29.01 63.32 9.86
C GLN A 259 28.99 61.79 9.61
N ASN A 260 30.16 61.14 9.65
CA ASN A 260 30.27 59.72 9.33
C ASN A 260 29.93 58.78 10.49
N ILE A 261 30.02 59.24 11.74
CA ILE A 261 29.81 58.42 12.95
C ILE A 261 28.32 58.02 13.12
N GLU A 262 27.37 58.93 12.91
CA GLU A 262 25.94 58.66 13.16
C GLU A 262 25.31 57.72 12.13
N HIS A 263 25.72 57.82 10.85
CA HIS A 263 25.14 57.02 9.77
C HIS A 263 25.32 55.51 10.01
N GLU A 264 26.43 55.13 10.64
CA GLU A 264 26.78 53.73 10.91
C GLU A 264 26.02 53.15 12.11
N PHE A 265 25.80 53.96 13.14
CA PHE A 265 25.02 53.56 14.32
C PHE A 265 23.56 53.21 13.98
N VAL A 266 22.93 53.98 13.08
CA VAL A 266 21.55 53.75 12.65
C VAL A 266 21.40 52.43 11.88
N LEU A 267 22.41 52.04 11.09
CA LEU A 267 22.38 50.79 10.31
C LEU A 267 22.46 49.54 11.21
N GLU A 268 23.29 49.56 12.25
CA GLU A 268 23.43 48.41 13.16
C GLU A 268 22.16 48.17 13.98
N LEU A 269 21.47 49.23 14.41
CA LEU A 269 20.20 49.13 15.15
C LEU A 269 19.10 48.43 14.32
N HIS A 270 19.02 48.74 13.03
CA HIS A 270 18.06 48.10 12.12
C HIS A 270 18.34 46.61 11.93
N HIS A 271 19.62 46.20 11.93
CA HIS A 271 19.99 44.79 11.80
C HIS A 271 19.57 43.98 13.02
N ALA A 272 19.84 44.48 14.24
CA ALA A 272 19.50 43.79 15.48
C ALA A 272 17.97 43.60 15.67
N LEU A 273 17.17 44.57 15.24
CA LEU A 273 15.71 44.47 15.29
C LEU A 273 15.18 43.35 14.37
N ARG A 274 15.73 43.23 13.16
CA ARG A 274 15.34 42.17 12.21
C ARG A 274 15.65 40.77 12.76
N GLU A 275 16.82 40.56 13.35
CA GLU A 275 17.19 39.26 13.94
C GLU A 275 16.23 38.83 15.06
N ARG A 276 15.83 39.79 15.92
CA ARG A 276 14.86 39.52 17.00
C ARG A 276 13.50 39.13 16.43
N ASP A 277 13.01 39.87 15.44
CA ASP A 277 11.69 39.63 14.85
C ASP A 277 11.65 38.27 14.11
N GLU A 278 12.73 37.89 13.43
CA GLU A 278 12.88 36.54 12.85
C GLU A 278 12.87 35.45 13.93
N ALA A 279 13.58 35.64 15.04
CA ALA A 279 13.60 34.67 16.14
C ALA A 279 12.20 34.49 16.77
N LEU A 280 11.45 35.59 16.94
CA LEU A 280 10.07 35.56 17.43
C LEU A 280 9.13 34.83 16.46
N LEU A 281 9.26 35.08 15.16
CA LEU A 281 8.50 34.38 14.13
C LEU A 281 8.77 32.87 14.16
N ARG A 282 10.04 32.46 14.27
CA ARG A 282 10.43 31.04 14.38
C ARG A 282 9.84 30.40 15.63
N SER A 283 9.95 31.05 16.80
CA SER A 283 9.37 30.53 18.05
C SER A 283 7.85 30.35 17.96
N ARG A 284 7.16 31.34 17.39
CA ARG A 284 5.71 31.27 17.19
C ARG A 284 5.30 30.18 16.21
N GLN A 285 6.05 30.01 15.12
CA GLN A 285 5.82 28.91 14.17
C GLN A 285 6.05 27.54 14.83
N SER A 286 7.12 27.38 15.62
CA SER A 286 7.39 26.14 16.35
C SER A 286 6.26 25.78 17.32
N LEU A 287 5.73 26.75 18.06
CA LEU A 287 4.59 26.54 18.96
C LEU A 287 3.32 26.14 18.20
N LEU A 288 3.00 26.84 17.10
CA LEU A 288 1.85 26.50 16.26
C LEU A 288 1.98 25.12 15.60
N LEU A 289 3.20 24.72 15.22
CA LEU A 289 3.46 23.39 14.68
C LEU A 289 3.29 22.32 15.77
N ALA A 290 3.83 22.53 16.97
CA ALA A 290 3.67 21.60 18.09
C ALA A 290 2.19 21.40 18.46
N ASP A 291 1.42 22.49 18.52
CA ASP A 291 -0.02 22.46 18.82
C ASP A 291 -0.82 21.73 17.72
N LYS A 292 -0.52 22.03 16.45
CA LYS A 292 -1.10 21.28 15.32
C LYS A 292 -0.74 19.81 15.34
N VAL A 293 0.49 19.44 15.65
CA VAL A 293 0.89 18.02 15.76
C VAL A 293 0.11 17.36 16.89
N PHE A 294 -0.01 18.00 18.05
CA PHE A 294 -0.80 17.48 19.17
C PHE A 294 -2.27 17.25 18.78
N GLU A 295 -2.92 18.19 18.09
CA GLU A 295 -4.31 18.09 17.67
C GLU A 295 -4.57 17.12 16.50
N SER A 296 -3.67 17.09 15.51
CA SER A 296 -3.86 16.35 14.25
C SER A 296 -3.35 14.91 14.28
N THR A 297 -2.66 14.50 15.34
CA THR A 297 -2.19 13.12 15.48
C THR A 297 -3.39 12.16 15.58
N LEU A 298 -3.27 10.99 14.94
CA LEU A 298 -4.29 9.94 14.97
C LEU A 298 -4.20 9.08 16.23
N GLU A 299 -3.03 9.05 16.87
CA GLU A 299 -2.77 8.40 18.16
C GLU A 299 -3.30 9.24 19.32
N GLY A 300 -3.87 8.56 20.31
CA GLY A 300 -4.31 9.18 21.55
C GLY A 300 -3.12 9.63 22.37
N ILE A 301 -3.10 10.89 22.78
CA ILE A 301 -2.09 11.46 23.66
C ILE A 301 -2.78 11.89 24.95
N LEU A 302 -2.24 11.47 26.09
CA LEU A 302 -2.63 11.97 27.40
C LEU A 302 -1.38 12.38 28.18
N ILE A 303 -1.47 13.48 28.90
CA ILE A 303 -0.40 14.02 29.74
C ILE A 303 -0.90 14.05 31.17
N THR A 304 -0.16 13.46 32.09
CA THR A 304 -0.45 13.50 33.53
C THR A 304 0.59 14.31 34.28
N ASP A 305 0.25 14.73 35.51
CA ASP A 305 1.26 15.16 36.48
C ASP A 305 2.03 13.96 37.10
N GLY A 306 3.00 14.25 37.95
CA GLY A 306 3.84 13.25 38.64
C GLY A 306 3.08 12.30 39.57
N TYR A 307 1.82 12.60 39.90
CA TYR A 307 0.94 11.71 40.67
C TYR A 307 0.04 10.84 39.78
N GLY A 308 0.12 11.01 38.45
CA GLY A 308 -0.69 10.25 37.49
C GLY A 308 -2.08 10.81 37.25
N ILE A 309 -2.34 12.08 37.62
CA ILE A 309 -3.61 12.77 37.32
C ILE A 309 -3.52 13.40 35.94
N ILE A 310 -4.49 13.11 35.07
CA ILE A 310 -4.57 13.62 33.70
C ILE A 310 -4.75 15.14 33.71
N ARG A 311 -3.84 15.84 33.03
CA ARG A 311 -3.83 17.29 32.85
C ARG A 311 -4.27 17.73 31.46
N SER A 312 -3.98 16.92 30.46
CA SER A 312 -4.33 17.22 29.07
C SER A 312 -4.52 15.94 28.26
N VAL A 313 -5.40 15.99 27.27
CA VAL A 313 -5.62 14.95 26.28
C VAL A 313 -5.81 15.57 24.90
N ASN A 314 -5.42 14.88 23.84
CA ASN A 314 -5.65 15.35 22.48
C ASN A 314 -7.01 14.87 21.91
N PRO A 315 -7.48 15.39 20.77
CA PRO A 315 -8.74 14.96 20.16
C PRO A 315 -8.80 13.46 19.82
N ALA A 316 -7.67 12.83 19.50
CA ALA A 316 -7.60 11.39 19.22
C ALA A 316 -7.92 10.54 20.45
N PHE A 317 -7.47 10.95 21.65
CA PHE A 317 -7.85 10.30 22.91
C PHE A 317 -9.37 10.20 23.02
N THR A 318 -10.09 11.28 22.73
CA THR A 318 -11.56 11.29 22.79
C THR A 318 -12.18 10.39 21.73
N ARG A 319 -11.67 10.40 20.49
CA ARG A 319 -12.15 9.50 19.42
C ARG A 319 -11.96 8.02 19.78
N ILE A 320 -10.82 7.66 20.35
CA ILE A 320 -10.50 6.26 20.68
C ILE A 320 -11.26 5.84 21.95
N THR A 321 -11.17 6.60 23.04
CA THR A 321 -11.69 6.15 24.34
C THR A 321 -13.20 6.41 24.51
N GLY A 322 -13.74 7.39 23.78
CA GLY A 322 -15.11 7.89 23.93
C GLY A 322 -15.29 8.85 25.11
N TYR A 323 -14.25 9.14 25.90
CA TYR A 323 -14.27 10.14 26.96
C TYR A 323 -13.89 11.51 26.42
N SER A 324 -14.70 12.53 26.73
CA SER A 324 -14.34 13.91 26.42
C SER A 324 -13.16 14.39 27.28
N ALA A 325 -12.47 15.44 26.82
CA ALA A 325 -11.39 16.06 27.60
C ALA A 325 -11.87 16.52 28.98
N GLU A 326 -13.07 17.10 29.07
CA GLU A 326 -13.68 17.56 30.32
C GLU A 326 -13.92 16.42 31.33
N GLU A 327 -14.24 15.23 30.84
CA GLU A 327 -14.45 14.04 31.67
C GLU A 327 -13.14 13.37 32.10
N ALA A 328 -12.11 13.46 31.25
CA ALA A 328 -10.82 12.80 31.47
C ALA A 328 -9.86 13.64 32.33
N ILE A 329 -9.86 14.96 32.18
CA ILE A 329 -8.99 15.86 32.95
C ILE A 329 -9.37 15.81 34.43
N GLY A 330 -8.37 15.65 35.30
CA GLY A 330 -8.55 15.47 36.74
C GLY A 330 -8.78 14.03 37.19
N GLN A 331 -8.96 13.08 36.27
CA GLN A 331 -9.04 11.66 36.56
C GLN A 331 -7.66 10.98 36.44
N THR A 332 -7.58 9.71 36.81
CA THR A 332 -6.41 8.86 36.54
C THR A 332 -6.68 7.96 35.31
N PRO A 333 -5.66 7.46 34.61
CA PRO A 333 -5.83 6.53 33.48
C PRO A 333 -6.63 5.25 33.80
N ALA A 334 -6.88 4.97 35.08
CA ALA A 334 -7.72 3.86 35.53
C ALA A 334 -9.16 3.91 34.99
N ILE A 335 -9.66 5.07 34.52
CA ILE A 335 -10.97 5.18 33.85
C ILE A 335 -11.08 4.29 32.60
N LEU A 336 -9.95 3.91 31.99
CA LEU A 336 -9.87 3.04 30.82
C LEU A 336 -9.70 1.57 31.18
N LYS A 337 -9.46 1.23 32.45
CA LYS A 337 -9.09 -0.13 32.88
C LYS A 337 -10.18 -1.14 32.54
N SER A 338 -9.84 -2.20 31.81
CA SER A 338 -10.78 -3.27 31.41
C SER A 338 -10.97 -4.36 32.47
N GLY A 339 -9.92 -4.63 33.25
CA GLY A 339 -9.84 -5.78 34.16
C GLY A 339 -9.31 -7.07 33.51
N LYS A 340 -8.85 -7.02 32.25
CA LYS A 340 -8.29 -8.20 31.55
C LYS A 340 -6.83 -8.49 31.92
N GLN A 341 -6.06 -7.49 32.34
CA GLN A 341 -4.70 -7.67 32.84
C GLN A 341 -4.71 -8.00 34.34
N ALA A 342 -3.81 -8.88 34.73
CA ALA A 342 -3.57 -9.23 36.12
C ALA A 342 -2.94 -8.05 36.89
N PRO A 343 -3.14 -7.93 38.21
CA PRO A 343 -2.55 -6.85 39.02
C PRO A 343 -1.03 -6.72 38.88
N GLU A 344 -0.32 -7.84 38.75
CA GLU A 344 1.14 -7.95 38.62
C GLU A 344 1.66 -7.21 37.39
N PHE A 345 0.86 -7.13 36.31
CA PHE A 345 1.20 -6.38 35.11
C PHE A 345 1.35 -4.88 35.39
N TYR A 346 0.43 -4.31 36.18
CA TYR A 346 0.45 -2.88 36.51
C TYR A 346 1.60 -2.54 37.47
N GLU A 347 1.92 -3.44 38.41
CA GLU A 347 3.10 -3.28 39.26
C GLU A 347 4.40 -3.25 38.44
N HIS A 348 4.52 -4.16 37.47
CA HIS A 348 5.68 -4.18 36.58
C HIS A 348 5.80 -2.92 35.72
N LEU A 349 4.67 -2.44 35.16
CA LEU A 349 4.60 -1.19 34.40
C LEU A 349 5.12 0.00 35.23
N TRP A 350 4.58 0.21 36.43
CA TRP A 350 4.95 1.33 37.27
C TRP A 350 6.40 1.25 37.78
N ASN A 351 6.89 0.04 38.07
CA ASN A 351 8.27 -0.16 38.49
C ASN A 351 9.26 0.20 37.37
N ASN A 352 9.00 -0.25 36.14
CA ASN A 352 9.83 0.11 34.98
C ASN A 352 9.77 1.61 34.69
N LEU A 353 8.57 2.20 34.73
CA LEU A 353 8.39 3.63 34.47
C LEU A 353 9.12 4.51 35.51
N LYS A 354 9.10 4.14 36.79
CA LYS A 354 9.83 4.86 37.86
C LYS A 354 11.35 4.68 37.76
N LYS A 355 11.82 3.51 37.32
CA LYS A 355 13.24 3.20 37.26
C LYS A 355 13.89 3.75 35.99
N GLU A 356 13.30 3.50 34.83
CA GLU A 356 13.87 3.79 33.51
C GLU A 356 13.29 5.06 32.88
N GLY A 357 12.15 5.56 33.37
CA GLY A 357 11.48 6.74 32.80
C GLY A 357 10.72 6.45 31.51
N PHE A 358 10.63 5.18 31.09
CA PHE A 358 9.97 4.75 29.87
C PHE A 358 9.29 3.40 30.07
N TRP A 359 8.15 3.18 29.41
CA TRP A 359 7.50 1.88 29.31
C TRP A 359 6.77 1.77 27.97
N GLN A 360 6.73 0.56 27.41
CA GLN A 360 5.98 0.27 26.20
C GLN A 360 5.38 -1.14 26.27
N GLY A 361 4.14 -1.31 25.80
CA GLY A 361 3.49 -2.61 25.73
C GLY A 361 2.05 -2.55 25.25
N GLU A 362 1.45 -3.72 25.08
CA GLU A 362 0.04 -3.86 24.71
C GLU A 362 -0.85 -3.92 25.96
N VAL A 363 -1.97 -3.19 25.91
CA VAL A 363 -2.93 -3.08 27.01
C VAL A 363 -4.33 -3.27 26.43
N ILE A 364 -5.13 -4.16 27.02
CA ILE A 364 -6.57 -4.24 26.75
C ILE A 364 -7.28 -3.26 27.68
N ASN A 365 -7.89 -2.23 27.11
CA ASN A 365 -8.68 -1.23 27.82
C ASN A 365 -10.15 -1.29 27.42
N ARG A 366 -10.97 -0.51 28.10
CA ARG A 366 -12.42 -0.42 27.91
C ARG A 366 -12.79 1.02 27.58
N ARG A 367 -13.55 1.20 26.49
CA ARG A 367 -14.12 2.48 26.10
C ARG A 367 -15.29 2.85 27.00
N LYS A 368 -15.72 4.12 26.96
CA LYS A 368 -16.89 4.62 27.70
C LYS A 368 -18.17 3.81 27.45
N ASN A 369 -18.36 3.30 26.22
CA ASN A 369 -19.52 2.48 25.85
C ASN A 369 -19.43 1.00 26.31
N GLY A 370 -18.36 0.62 27.02
CA GLY A 370 -18.16 -0.74 27.52
C GLY A 370 -17.41 -1.68 26.57
N LEU A 371 -17.19 -1.30 25.31
CA LEU A 371 -16.44 -2.12 24.35
C LEU A 371 -14.96 -2.20 24.73
N LEU A 372 -14.40 -3.40 24.64
CA LEU A 372 -12.98 -3.63 24.85
C LEU A 372 -12.20 -3.25 23.59
N TYR A 373 -10.99 -2.71 23.78
CA TYR A 373 -10.04 -2.45 22.72
C TYR A 373 -8.63 -2.76 23.20
N THR A 374 -7.76 -3.07 22.26
CA THR A 374 -6.35 -3.35 22.49
C THR A 374 -5.58 -2.15 22.01
N GLU A 375 -4.88 -1.50 22.91
CA GLU A 375 -4.00 -0.40 22.60
C GLU A 375 -2.54 -0.84 22.65
N HIS A 376 -1.74 -0.27 21.76
CA HIS A 376 -0.29 -0.26 21.91
C HIS A 376 0.08 1.04 22.61
N LEU A 377 0.54 0.95 23.85
CA LEU A 377 0.77 2.08 24.75
C LEU A 377 2.27 2.30 24.97
N SER A 378 2.71 3.55 24.82
CA SER A 378 4.04 4.03 25.20
C SER A 378 3.91 5.15 26.22
N ILE A 379 4.66 5.07 27.32
CA ILE A 379 4.64 6.04 28.40
C ILE A 379 6.06 6.55 28.63
N THR A 380 6.23 7.87 28.61
CA THR A 380 7.52 8.54 28.87
C THR A 380 7.38 9.51 30.04
N GLY A 381 8.27 9.40 31.02
CA GLY A 381 8.34 10.32 32.16
C GLY A 381 9.25 11.51 31.88
N ILE A 382 8.74 12.71 32.10
CA ILE A 382 9.50 13.96 32.00
C ILE A 382 9.96 14.37 33.40
N ARG A 383 11.27 14.58 33.56
CA ARG A 383 11.86 14.95 34.85
C ARG A 383 11.93 16.47 35.03
N ASP A 384 11.82 16.93 36.27
CA ASP A 384 12.13 18.29 36.68
C ASP A 384 13.63 18.48 37.01
N GLU A 385 14.02 19.72 37.33
CA GLU A 385 15.38 20.09 37.74
C GLU A 385 15.85 19.39 39.03
N SER A 386 14.92 18.85 39.84
CA SER A 386 15.22 18.09 41.07
C SER A 386 15.43 16.59 40.81
N GLY A 387 15.26 16.14 39.56
CA GLY A 387 15.38 14.74 39.15
C GLY A 387 14.12 13.91 39.38
N GLY A 388 13.06 14.49 39.96
CA GLY A 388 11.74 13.88 40.13
C GLY A 388 10.94 13.89 38.82
N PHE A 389 9.98 12.99 38.66
CA PHE A 389 9.10 13.00 37.48
C PHE A 389 8.03 14.08 37.65
N ALA A 390 8.10 15.13 36.83
CA ALA A 390 7.12 16.22 36.81
C ALA A 390 5.82 15.80 36.15
N ASN A 391 5.92 15.12 35.00
CA ASN A 391 4.79 14.71 34.16
C ASN A 391 5.04 13.34 33.52
N TYR A 392 3.98 12.63 33.17
CA TYR A 392 4.05 11.47 32.28
C TYR A 392 3.27 11.73 31.00
N VAL A 393 3.85 11.39 29.86
CA VAL A 393 3.21 11.46 28.55
C VAL A 393 2.95 10.05 28.07
N ALA A 394 1.67 9.72 27.87
CA ALA A 394 1.23 8.46 27.32
C ALA A 394 0.72 8.68 25.88
N VAL A 395 1.26 7.91 24.95
CA VAL A 395 0.85 7.87 23.55
C VAL A 395 0.36 6.47 23.24
N PHE A 396 -0.83 6.33 22.68
CA PHE A 396 -1.41 5.04 22.37
C PHE A 396 -2.14 5.01 21.03
N SER A 397 -2.05 3.87 20.36
CA SER A 397 -2.80 3.57 19.14
C SER A 397 -3.73 2.39 19.39
N ASP A 398 -4.93 2.47 18.81
CA ASP A 398 -5.89 1.38 18.81
C ASP A 398 -5.49 0.35 17.74
N ILE A 399 -5.04 -0.81 18.18
CA ILE A 399 -4.59 -1.90 17.31
C ILE A 399 -5.64 -3.02 17.21
N THR A 400 -6.86 -2.82 17.71
CA THR A 400 -7.90 -3.86 17.72
C THR A 400 -8.20 -4.39 16.32
N GLN A 401 -8.42 -3.51 15.34
CA GLN A 401 -8.70 -3.95 13.97
C GLN A 401 -7.53 -4.71 13.34
N ARG A 402 -6.30 -4.28 13.62
CA ARG A 402 -5.10 -4.96 13.14
C ARG A 402 -4.97 -6.36 13.74
N LYS A 403 -5.18 -6.52 15.05
CA LYS A 403 -5.16 -7.83 15.72
C LYS A 403 -6.26 -8.75 15.23
N GLN A 404 -7.48 -8.23 15.06
CA GLN A 404 -8.60 -8.99 14.49
C GLN A 404 -8.31 -9.40 13.04
N ALA A 405 -7.67 -8.54 12.25
CA ALA A 405 -7.24 -8.86 10.89
C ALA A 405 -6.13 -9.91 10.89
N GLU A 406 -5.13 -9.81 11.76
CA GLU A 406 -4.07 -10.81 11.93
C GLU A 406 -4.63 -12.17 12.35
N GLU A 407 -5.52 -12.22 13.34
CA GLU A 407 -6.22 -13.44 13.75
C GLU A 407 -7.06 -14.02 12.61
N ARG A 408 -7.77 -13.16 11.86
CA ARG A 408 -8.58 -13.59 10.72
C ARG A 408 -7.72 -14.10 9.57
N LEU A 409 -6.57 -13.47 9.29
CA LEU A 409 -5.60 -13.95 8.32
C LEU A 409 -5.01 -15.29 8.75
N HIS A 410 -4.67 -15.45 10.03
CA HIS A 410 -4.18 -16.72 10.57
C HIS A 410 -5.25 -17.82 10.50
N PHE A 411 -6.51 -17.47 10.74
CA PHE A 411 -7.64 -18.39 10.56
C PHE A 411 -7.79 -18.79 9.10
N LEU A 412 -7.86 -17.83 8.16
CA LEU A 412 -8.00 -18.07 6.71
C LEU A 412 -6.80 -18.80 6.09
N ALA A 413 -5.60 -18.61 6.62
CA ALA A 413 -4.41 -19.33 6.17
C ALA A 413 -4.50 -20.84 6.48
N ASN A 414 -5.27 -21.21 7.51
CA ASN A 414 -5.33 -22.57 8.05
C ASN A 414 -6.72 -23.23 7.96
N HIS A 415 -7.77 -22.49 7.61
CA HIS A 415 -9.16 -22.97 7.55
C HIS A 415 -9.82 -22.55 6.23
N ASP A 416 -10.75 -23.38 5.76
CA ASP A 416 -11.62 -23.10 4.64
C ASP A 416 -12.62 -21.99 5.03
N ALA A 417 -12.72 -20.96 4.18
CA ALA A 417 -13.50 -19.76 4.48
C ALA A 417 -15.02 -20.02 4.51
N LEU A 418 -15.48 -21.03 3.77
CA LEU A 418 -16.90 -21.36 3.67
C LEU A 418 -17.34 -22.28 4.83
N THR A 419 -16.66 -23.40 5.03
CA THR A 419 -17.06 -24.42 6.01
C THR A 419 -16.46 -24.21 7.41
N GLY A 420 -15.42 -23.38 7.54
CA GLY A 420 -14.67 -23.21 8.79
C GLY A 420 -13.86 -24.45 9.22
N LEU A 421 -13.81 -25.49 8.39
CA LEU A 421 -12.96 -26.67 8.61
C LEU A 421 -11.49 -26.34 8.32
N PRO A 422 -10.52 -27.06 8.91
CA PRO A 422 -9.14 -27.07 8.45
C PRO A 422 -9.02 -27.15 6.93
N ASN A 423 -8.19 -26.29 6.35
CA ASN A 423 -7.88 -26.33 4.92
C ASN A 423 -6.77 -27.34 4.62
N ARG A 424 -6.41 -27.48 3.34
CA ARG A 424 -5.35 -28.37 2.87
C ARG A 424 -4.02 -28.19 3.61
N THR A 425 -3.61 -26.95 3.88
CA THR A 425 -2.32 -26.65 4.54
C THR A 425 -2.30 -27.20 5.97
N LEU A 426 -3.28 -26.82 6.78
CA LEU A 426 -3.38 -27.27 8.17
C LEU A 426 -3.59 -28.79 8.26
N PHE A 427 -4.35 -29.36 7.30
CA PHE A 427 -4.59 -30.79 7.25
C PHE A 427 -3.30 -31.60 7.00
N ILE A 428 -2.48 -31.20 6.02
CA ILE A 428 -1.22 -31.89 5.71
C ILE A 428 -0.27 -31.85 6.91
N GLU A 429 -0.17 -30.70 7.59
CA GLU A 429 0.63 -30.57 8.81
C GLU A 429 0.17 -31.55 9.90
N LYS A 430 -1.14 -31.61 10.16
CA LYS A 430 -1.73 -32.57 11.11
C LYS A 430 -1.49 -34.02 10.70
N LEU A 431 -1.64 -34.37 9.43
CA LEU A 431 -1.39 -35.72 8.93
C LEU A 431 0.08 -36.12 9.12
N GLN A 432 1.03 -35.22 8.82
CA GLN A 432 2.44 -35.46 9.06
C GLN A 432 2.73 -35.71 10.55
N MET A 433 2.15 -34.90 11.44
CA MET A 433 2.25 -35.10 12.88
C MET A 433 1.67 -36.44 13.33
N ALA A 434 0.48 -36.79 12.84
CA ALA A 434 -0.17 -38.07 13.17
C ALA A 434 0.66 -39.28 12.70
N VAL A 435 1.25 -39.22 11.50
CA VAL A 435 2.16 -40.28 11.00
C VAL A 435 3.41 -40.38 11.87
N MET A 436 4.01 -39.26 12.28
CA MET A 436 5.17 -39.25 13.18
C MET A 436 4.85 -39.82 14.57
N HIS A 437 3.69 -39.48 15.13
CA HIS A 437 3.20 -40.02 16.40
C HIS A 437 2.91 -41.52 16.30
N ALA A 438 2.18 -41.94 15.25
CA ALA A 438 1.88 -43.34 14.97
C ALA A 438 3.15 -44.19 14.83
N LYS A 439 4.18 -43.66 14.15
CA LYS A 439 5.50 -44.30 14.05
C LYS A 439 6.19 -44.46 15.40
N SER A 440 6.16 -43.43 16.24
CA SER A 440 6.86 -43.43 17.53
C SER A 440 6.18 -44.33 18.57
N ASN A 441 4.85 -44.43 18.52
CA ASN A 441 4.04 -45.16 19.49
C ASN A 441 3.60 -46.56 19.00
N HIS A 442 4.04 -46.99 17.81
CA HIS A 442 3.57 -48.22 17.15
C HIS A 442 2.03 -48.30 17.00
N GLN A 443 1.40 -47.16 16.70
CA GLN A 443 -0.03 -47.04 16.49
C GLN A 443 -0.35 -46.96 14.98
N ARG A 444 -1.64 -47.09 14.65
CA ARG A 444 -2.15 -46.93 13.29
C ARG A 444 -2.99 -45.66 13.20
N CYS A 445 -3.01 -45.07 12.01
CA CYS A 445 -3.98 -44.03 11.67
C CYS A 445 -4.64 -44.39 10.34
N ALA A 446 -5.85 -43.88 10.13
CA ALA A 446 -6.60 -44.07 8.89
C ALA A 446 -6.98 -42.71 8.31
N LEU A 447 -6.93 -42.62 7.00
CA LEU A 447 -7.27 -41.46 6.20
C LEU A 447 -8.46 -41.82 5.32
N LEU A 448 -9.55 -41.08 5.45
CA LEU A 448 -10.74 -41.22 4.60
C LEU A 448 -10.81 -39.99 3.70
N PHE A 449 -10.78 -40.20 2.39
CA PHE A 449 -10.98 -39.19 1.36
C PHE A 449 -12.41 -39.29 0.86
N ILE A 450 -13.16 -38.19 0.86
CA ILE A 450 -14.60 -38.16 0.62
C ILE A 450 -14.86 -37.16 -0.50
N ASP A 451 -15.67 -37.56 -1.48
CA ASP A 451 -16.11 -36.71 -2.56
C ASP A 451 -17.63 -36.81 -2.72
N LEU A 452 -18.31 -35.67 -2.85
CA LEU A 452 -19.76 -35.63 -3.01
C LEU A 452 -20.17 -35.99 -4.44
N ASP A 453 -20.94 -37.06 -4.58
CA ASP A 453 -21.41 -37.52 -5.87
C ASP A 453 -22.38 -36.51 -6.50
N ARG A 454 -22.14 -36.18 -7.78
CA ARG A 454 -23.00 -35.29 -8.57
C ARG A 454 -23.17 -33.88 -7.98
N PHE A 455 -22.26 -33.40 -7.12
CA PHE A 455 -22.31 -32.04 -6.58
C PHE A 455 -22.40 -30.95 -7.66
N LYS A 456 -21.73 -31.16 -8.81
CA LYS A 456 -21.85 -30.28 -9.97
C LYS A 456 -23.30 -30.10 -10.45
N LEU A 457 -24.11 -31.15 -10.44
CA LEU A 457 -25.52 -31.09 -10.83
C LEU A 457 -26.32 -30.17 -9.89
N VAL A 458 -26.01 -30.20 -8.59
CA VAL A 458 -26.63 -29.32 -7.59
C VAL A 458 -26.30 -27.85 -7.91
N ASN A 459 -25.03 -27.55 -8.18
CA ASN A 459 -24.61 -26.20 -8.59
C ASN A 459 -25.25 -25.73 -9.89
N ASP A 460 -25.31 -26.60 -10.91
CA ASP A 460 -25.84 -26.28 -12.23
C ASP A 460 -27.37 -26.09 -12.18
N THR A 461 -28.07 -26.78 -11.28
CA THR A 461 -29.55 -26.75 -11.17
C THR A 461 -30.06 -25.68 -10.20
N LEU A 462 -29.43 -25.54 -9.03
CA LEU A 462 -29.89 -24.69 -7.92
C LEU A 462 -29.01 -23.45 -7.70
N GLY A 463 -27.90 -23.35 -8.42
CA GLY A 463 -26.93 -22.26 -8.31
C GLY A 463 -25.90 -22.48 -7.20
N HIS A 464 -24.80 -21.73 -7.29
CA HIS A 464 -23.66 -21.86 -6.37
C HIS A 464 -24.00 -21.59 -4.89
N HIS A 465 -25.00 -20.74 -4.61
CA HIS A 465 -25.42 -20.47 -3.24
C HIS A 465 -26.00 -21.73 -2.56
N ALA A 466 -26.80 -22.52 -3.28
CA ALA A 466 -27.32 -23.78 -2.79
C ALA A 466 -26.18 -24.81 -2.59
N GLY A 467 -25.22 -24.86 -3.52
CA GLY A 467 -24.02 -25.68 -3.35
C GLY A 467 -23.23 -25.31 -2.09
N ASP A 468 -23.08 -24.02 -1.80
CA ASP A 468 -22.37 -23.53 -0.62
C ASP A 468 -23.10 -23.89 0.69
N GLU A 469 -24.43 -23.77 0.72
CA GLU A 469 -25.27 -24.22 1.85
C GLU A 469 -25.10 -25.73 2.09
N LEU A 470 -25.15 -26.54 1.03
CA LEU A 470 -24.96 -27.98 1.10
C LEU A 470 -23.59 -28.34 1.69
N LEU A 471 -22.53 -27.68 1.23
CA LEU A 471 -21.17 -27.92 1.73
C LEU A 471 -21.04 -27.60 3.23
N CYS A 472 -21.70 -26.53 3.70
CA CYS A 472 -21.73 -26.18 5.12
C CYS A 472 -22.47 -27.24 5.95
N GLU A 473 -23.60 -27.75 5.46
CA GLU A 473 -24.38 -28.78 6.16
C GLU A 473 -23.62 -30.11 6.24
N ILE A 474 -22.99 -30.53 5.14
CA ILE A 474 -22.12 -31.71 5.12
C ILE A 474 -20.94 -31.52 6.08
N ALA A 475 -20.29 -30.36 6.08
CA ALA A 475 -19.18 -30.07 6.98
C ALA A 475 -19.57 -30.20 8.46
N GLU A 476 -20.75 -29.69 8.84
CA GLU A 476 -21.28 -29.86 10.19
C GLU A 476 -21.62 -31.32 10.51
N GLY A 477 -22.25 -32.04 9.58
CA GLY A 477 -22.57 -33.45 9.73
C GLY A 477 -21.32 -34.31 9.96
N LEU A 478 -20.27 -34.09 9.15
CA LEU A 478 -18.98 -34.75 9.30
C LEU A 478 -18.31 -34.42 10.64
N ARG A 479 -18.38 -33.16 11.08
CA ARG A 479 -17.78 -32.76 12.36
C ARG A 479 -18.45 -33.44 13.57
N ARG A 480 -19.75 -33.76 13.47
CA ARG A 480 -20.50 -34.47 14.53
C ARG A 480 -20.27 -35.97 14.52
N SER A 481 -20.01 -36.57 13.35
CA SER A 481 -19.79 -38.02 13.22
C SER A 481 -18.36 -38.47 13.58
N VAL A 482 -17.40 -37.54 13.53
CA VAL A 482 -15.99 -37.81 13.83
C VAL A 482 -15.70 -37.60 15.34
N PRO A 483 -14.96 -38.51 15.99
CA PRO A 483 -14.63 -38.44 17.41
C PRO A 483 -13.67 -37.27 17.71
N ALA A 484 -13.52 -36.89 18.98
CA ALA A 484 -12.75 -35.71 19.39
C ALA A 484 -11.25 -35.75 19.03
N ASP A 485 -10.70 -36.94 18.82
CA ASP A 485 -9.33 -37.20 18.36
C ASP A 485 -9.21 -37.29 16.84
N GLY A 486 -10.32 -37.25 16.10
CA GLY A 486 -10.33 -37.19 14.65
C GLY A 486 -10.31 -35.75 14.13
N THR A 487 -9.71 -35.54 12.96
CA THR A 487 -9.70 -34.25 12.27
C THR A 487 -10.51 -34.35 10.98
N VAL A 488 -11.48 -33.45 10.80
CA VAL A 488 -12.19 -33.24 9.53
C VAL A 488 -11.59 -32.02 8.84
N ALA A 489 -11.37 -32.09 7.53
CA ALA A 489 -10.85 -31.02 6.71
C ALA A 489 -11.58 -30.95 5.37
N ARG A 490 -11.51 -29.79 4.71
CA ARG A 490 -11.96 -29.62 3.32
C ARG A 490 -10.76 -29.20 2.46
N LEU A 491 -10.50 -29.96 1.40
CA LEU A 491 -9.35 -29.70 0.53
C LEU A 491 -9.69 -28.65 -0.53
N SER A 492 -10.75 -28.91 -1.29
CA SER A 492 -11.21 -28.12 -2.43
C SER A 492 -12.61 -28.56 -2.83
N GLY A 493 -13.42 -27.66 -3.39
CA GLY A 493 -14.70 -28.03 -4.01
C GLY A 493 -15.60 -28.89 -3.11
N ASP A 494 -15.91 -30.08 -3.59
CA ASP A 494 -16.71 -31.15 -2.97
C ASP A 494 -15.88 -32.20 -2.20
N GLU A 495 -14.59 -31.96 -2.00
CA GLU A 495 -13.66 -32.92 -1.40
C GLU A 495 -13.44 -32.65 0.10
N PHE A 496 -13.80 -33.63 0.92
CA PHE A 496 -13.58 -33.65 2.36
C PHE A 496 -12.61 -34.75 2.74
N ILE A 497 -11.87 -34.55 3.83
CA ILE A 497 -10.97 -35.56 4.37
C ILE A 497 -11.20 -35.72 5.87
N ILE A 498 -11.14 -36.97 6.32
CA ILE A 498 -11.14 -37.32 7.74
C ILE A 498 -9.85 -38.07 8.07
N LEU A 499 -9.13 -37.59 9.09
CA LEU A 499 -8.02 -38.27 9.72
C LEU A 499 -8.50 -38.87 11.04
N LEU A 500 -8.33 -40.18 11.18
CA LEU A 500 -8.58 -40.94 12.40
C LEU A 500 -7.25 -41.37 13.01
N GLU A 501 -6.95 -40.87 14.19
CA GLU A 501 -5.76 -41.27 14.96
C GLU A 501 -6.08 -42.48 15.85
N ASN A 502 -5.06 -43.22 16.28
CA ASN A 502 -5.16 -44.33 17.25
C ASN A 502 -6.17 -45.44 16.87
N VAL A 503 -6.13 -45.87 15.61
CA VAL A 503 -7.04 -46.90 15.10
C VAL A 503 -6.59 -48.30 15.52
N GLY A 504 -7.50 -49.10 16.07
CA GLY A 504 -7.22 -50.48 16.51
C GLY A 504 -7.37 -51.53 15.40
N THR A 505 -8.50 -51.50 14.67
CA THR A 505 -8.85 -52.54 13.68
C THR A 505 -9.42 -51.94 12.40
N VAL A 506 -9.26 -52.65 11.28
CA VAL A 506 -9.82 -52.28 9.97
C VAL A 506 -11.36 -52.18 10.04
N GLN A 507 -12.00 -53.06 10.80
CA GLN A 507 -13.46 -53.06 11.00
C GLN A 507 -13.95 -51.78 11.68
N GLN A 508 -13.16 -51.20 12.60
CA GLN A 508 -13.48 -49.93 13.24
C GLN A 508 -13.50 -48.79 12.21
N VAL A 509 -12.53 -48.78 11.28
CA VAL A 509 -12.47 -47.79 10.19
C VAL A 509 -13.63 -47.98 9.23
N ALA A 510 -13.94 -49.22 8.84
CA ALA A 510 -15.05 -49.54 7.95
C ALA A 510 -16.40 -49.10 8.56
N SER A 511 -16.62 -49.38 9.85
CA SER A 511 -17.83 -48.92 10.56
C SER A 511 -17.96 -47.41 10.60
N ARG A 512 -16.83 -46.68 10.77
CA ARG A 512 -16.84 -45.21 10.73
C ARG A 512 -17.06 -44.66 9.32
N ALA A 513 -16.47 -45.27 8.30
CA ALA A 513 -16.70 -44.90 6.91
C ALA A 513 -18.16 -45.10 6.50
N GLN A 514 -18.79 -46.19 6.95
CA GLN A 514 -20.22 -46.41 6.75
C GLN A 514 -21.06 -45.35 7.47
N ALA A 515 -20.75 -45.04 8.73
CA ALA A 515 -21.47 -44.00 9.48
C ALA A 515 -21.33 -42.61 8.83
N VAL A 516 -20.17 -42.32 8.24
CA VAL A 516 -19.94 -41.09 7.45
C VAL A 516 -20.79 -41.08 6.19
N LEU A 517 -20.85 -42.19 5.45
CA LEU A 517 -21.72 -42.32 4.28
C LEU A 517 -23.19 -42.16 4.66
N ASP A 518 -23.67 -42.88 5.68
CA ASP A 518 -25.07 -42.80 6.12
C ASP A 518 -25.46 -41.38 6.58
N GLN A 519 -24.49 -40.62 7.11
CA GLN A 519 -24.70 -39.23 7.53
C GLN A 519 -24.78 -38.24 6.35
N ILE A 520 -24.10 -38.54 5.24
CA ILE A 520 -24.12 -37.73 4.01
C ILE A 520 -25.28 -38.14 3.10
N SER A 521 -25.56 -39.44 3.05
CA SER A 521 -26.49 -40.06 2.13
C SER A 521 -27.93 -39.97 2.64
N GLY A 522 -28.66 -38.99 2.14
CA GLY A 522 -30.05 -38.74 2.52
C GLY A 522 -30.68 -37.57 1.76
N GLU A 523 -31.95 -37.32 2.06
CA GLU A 523 -32.66 -36.13 1.61
C GLU A 523 -32.28 -34.95 2.49
N THR A 524 -31.64 -33.95 1.89
CA THR A 524 -31.26 -32.68 2.54
C THR A 524 -32.05 -31.53 1.93
N VAL A 525 -32.55 -30.62 2.77
CA VAL A 525 -33.29 -29.44 2.30
C VAL A 525 -32.33 -28.28 2.11
N VAL A 526 -32.05 -27.93 0.86
CA VAL A 526 -31.17 -26.81 0.50
C VAL A 526 -32.01 -25.74 -0.18
N SER A 527 -31.95 -24.49 0.32
CA SER A 527 -32.74 -23.39 -0.23
C SER A 527 -34.26 -23.68 -0.40
N GLY A 528 -34.81 -24.56 0.46
CA GLY A 528 -36.23 -24.94 0.46
C GLY A 528 -36.63 -26.05 -0.52
N GLN A 529 -35.68 -26.71 -1.18
CA GLN A 529 -35.91 -27.88 -2.04
C GLN A 529 -35.22 -29.13 -1.49
N GLU A 530 -35.86 -30.29 -1.64
CA GLU A 530 -35.28 -31.58 -1.25
C GLU A 530 -34.29 -32.04 -2.31
N VAL A 531 -33.04 -32.24 -1.89
CA VAL A 531 -31.93 -32.70 -2.73
C VAL A 531 -31.41 -34.00 -2.15
N PHE A 532 -31.28 -35.02 -3.01
CA PHE A 532 -30.62 -36.27 -2.64
C PHE A 532 -29.13 -36.17 -2.95
N VAL A 533 -28.30 -36.31 -1.93
CA VAL A 533 -26.83 -36.25 -2.04
C VAL A 533 -26.27 -37.58 -1.57
N SER A 534 -25.20 -38.04 -2.22
CA SER A 534 -24.42 -39.20 -1.77
C SER A 534 -22.94 -38.87 -1.84
N ALA A 535 -22.09 -39.74 -1.28
CA ALA A 535 -20.64 -39.58 -1.35
C ALA A 535 -19.93 -40.87 -1.72
N SER A 536 -18.76 -40.72 -2.31
CA SER A 536 -17.80 -41.79 -2.55
C SER A 536 -16.61 -41.62 -1.61
N VAL A 537 -16.23 -42.69 -0.89
CA VAL A 537 -15.18 -42.63 0.14
C VAL A 537 -14.02 -43.59 -0.17
N GLY A 538 -12.79 -43.07 -0.13
CA GLY A 538 -11.57 -43.84 -0.26
C GLY A 538 -10.80 -43.88 1.05
N ILE A 539 -10.28 -45.04 1.43
CA ILE A 539 -9.64 -45.25 2.72
C ILE A 539 -8.21 -45.72 2.52
N SER A 540 -7.25 -45.08 3.19
CA SER A 540 -5.88 -45.60 3.33
C SER A 540 -5.49 -45.68 4.80
N MET A 541 -4.65 -46.64 5.16
CA MET A 541 -4.17 -46.85 6.52
C MET A 541 -2.65 -46.79 6.62
N TYR A 542 -2.15 -46.18 7.68
CA TYR A 542 -0.75 -46.26 8.08
C TYR A 542 -0.55 -47.42 9.06
N PRO A 543 0.50 -48.25 8.89
CA PRO A 543 1.54 -48.18 7.85
C PRO A 543 1.26 -49.02 6.59
N GLU A 544 0.15 -49.75 6.52
CA GLU A 544 -0.12 -50.76 5.48
C GLU A 544 -0.17 -50.19 4.06
N ASP A 545 -0.80 -49.03 3.89
CA ASP A 545 -1.06 -48.38 2.61
C ASP A 545 -0.08 -47.24 2.33
N GLY A 546 0.88 -46.98 3.22
CA GLY A 546 1.87 -45.92 3.03
C GLY A 546 2.59 -45.53 4.32
N THR A 547 3.84 -45.06 4.20
CA THR A 547 4.67 -44.65 5.35
C THR A 547 4.90 -43.14 5.43
N SER A 548 4.36 -42.36 4.50
CA SER A 548 4.40 -40.90 4.47
C SER A 548 3.00 -40.32 4.25
N ALA A 549 2.79 -39.08 4.68
CA ALA A 549 1.53 -38.36 4.51
C ALA A 549 1.11 -38.26 3.03
N ASP A 550 2.04 -37.94 2.13
CA ASP A 550 1.77 -37.82 0.69
C ASP A 550 1.31 -39.15 0.08
N THR A 551 1.96 -40.26 0.45
CA THR A 551 1.58 -41.59 -0.07
C THR A 551 0.20 -42.01 0.40
N LEU A 552 -0.15 -41.75 1.67
CA LEU A 552 -1.49 -42.04 2.20
C LEU A 552 -2.56 -41.20 1.49
N LEU A 553 -2.30 -39.91 1.27
CA LEU A 553 -3.21 -39.02 0.54
C LEU A 553 -3.49 -39.52 -0.88
N VAL A 554 -2.44 -39.82 -1.65
CA VAL A 554 -2.58 -40.33 -3.03
C VAL A 554 -3.34 -41.67 -3.06
N ASN A 555 -3.07 -42.55 -2.10
CA ASN A 555 -3.68 -43.87 -2.06
C ASN A 555 -5.15 -43.81 -1.60
N ALA A 556 -5.50 -42.90 -0.68
CA ALA A 556 -6.90 -42.67 -0.30
C ALA A 556 -7.71 -42.05 -1.45
N ASP A 557 -7.14 -41.09 -2.19
CA ASP A 557 -7.77 -40.51 -3.39
C ASP A 557 -8.02 -41.59 -4.47
N THR A 558 -7.01 -42.44 -4.72
CA THR A 558 -7.14 -43.58 -5.65
C THR A 558 -8.26 -44.54 -5.24
N ALA A 559 -8.40 -44.82 -3.94
CA ALA A 559 -9.48 -45.67 -3.43
C ALA A 559 -10.85 -45.00 -3.55
N MET A 560 -10.94 -43.66 -3.41
CA MET A 560 -12.18 -42.90 -3.53
C MET A 560 -12.68 -42.93 -4.97
N TYR A 561 -11.79 -42.74 -5.93
CA TYR A 561 -12.15 -42.85 -7.35
C TYR A 561 -12.72 -44.25 -7.70
N ARG A 562 -12.19 -45.31 -7.09
CA ARG A 562 -12.75 -46.66 -7.23
C ARG A 562 -14.13 -46.83 -6.61
N ALA A 563 -14.41 -46.14 -5.51
CA ALA A 563 -15.76 -46.10 -4.96
C ALA A 563 -16.75 -45.45 -5.97
N LYS A 564 -16.32 -44.42 -6.70
CA LYS A 564 -17.13 -43.82 -7.78
C LYS A 564 -17.43 -44.79 -8.92
N GLU A 565 -16.45 -45.59 -9.35
CA GLU A 565 -16.63 -46.56 -10.44
C GLU A 565 -17.57 -47.72 -10.05
N ARG A 566 -17.60 -48.13 -8.78
CA ARG A 566 -18.37 -49.29 -8.30
C ARG A 566 -19.86 -49.01 -8.02
N GLY A 567 -20.37 -47.85 -8.42
CA GLY A 567 -21.78 -47.49 -8.29
C GLY A 567 -22.05 -46.25 -7.46
N LYS A 568 -21.02 -45.54 -6.98
CA LYS A 568 -21.14 -44.35 -6.10
C LYS A 568 -21.84 -44.70 -4.78
N ASN A 569 -21.94 -43.77 -3.83
CA ASN A 569 -22.54 -44.05 -2.51
C ASN A 569 -21.92 -45.26 -1.76
N THR A 570 -20.60 -45.40 -1.79
CA THR A 570 -19.89 -46.52 -1.13
C THR A 570 -18.51 -46.08 -0.67
N PHE A 571 -17.86 -46.91 0.18
CA PHE A 571 -16.46 -46.74 0.53
C PHE A 571 -15.59 -47.87 -0.05
N GLN A 572 -14.29 -47.61 -0.22
CA GLN A 572 -13.28 -48.60 -0.62
C GLN A 572 -11.98 -48.40 0.14
N PHE A 573 -11.37 -49.50 0.57
CA PHE A 573 -10.00 -49.50 1.09
C PHE A 573 -9.01 -49.55 -0.08
N TYR A 574 -7.90 -48.83 0.06
CA TYR A 574 -6.78 -48.94 -0.85
C TYR A 574 -6.23 -50.38 -0.81
N THR A 575 -5.92 -50.92 -1.99
CA THR A 575 -5.14 -52.15 -2.12
C THR A 575 -4.04 -51.90 -3.14
N ALA A 576 -2.86 -52.52 -2.97
CA ALA A 576 -1.72 -52.33 -3.86
C ALA A 576 -1.99 -52.66 -5.34
N ASP A 577 -3.05 -53.43 -5.63
CA ASP A 577 -3.54 -53.76 -6.97
C ASP A 577 -4.19 -52.56 -7.71
N MET A 578 -4.50 -51.47 -6.99
CA MET A 578 -5.26 -50.33 -7.51
C MET A 578 -4.45 -49.37 -8.38
N ASN A 579 -3.18 -49.11 -8.05
CA ASN A 579 -2.29 -48.24 -8.84
C ASN A 579 -1.92 -48.88 -10.19
N ALA A 580 -1.77 -50.20 -10.24
CA ALA A 580 -1.50 -50.93 -11.49
C ALA A 580 -2.64 -50.76 -12.51
N ARG A 581 -3.89 -50.83 -12.04
CA ARG A 581 -5.07 -50.72 -12.90
C ARG A 581 -5.37 -49.31 -13.42
N ALA A 582 -4.98 -48.25 -12.70
CA ALA A 582 -5.13 -46.87 -13.19
C ALA A 582 -4.18 -46.59 -14.35
N LEU A 583 -2.93 -47.06 -14.25
CA LEU A 583 -1.96 -47.00 -15.35
C LEU A 583 -2.37 -47.91 -16.53
N GLU A 584 -2.90 -49.10 -16.23
CA GLU A 584 -3.44 -50.02 -17.23
C GLU A 584 -4.63 -49.40 -17.98
N ARG A 585 -5.51 -48.67 -17.29
CA ARG A 585 -6.62 -47.94 -17.87
C ARG A 585 -6.17 -46.85 -18.83
N LEU A 586 -5.19 -46.01 -18.44
CA LEU A 586 -4.59 -45.00 -19.34
C LEU A 586 -3.95 -45.64 -20.58
N ARG A 587 -3.28 -46.80 -20.41
CA ARG A 587 -2.71 -47.56 -21.54
C ARG A 587 -3.80 -48.09 -22.46
N LEU A 588 -4.88 -48.64 -21.90
CA LEU A 588 -6.03 -49.16 -22.65
C LEU A 588 -6.76 -48.06 -23.42
N GLU A 589 -6.97 -46.88 -22.82
CA GLU A 589 -7.59 -45.73 -23.48
C GLU A 589 -6.76 -45.25 -24.66
N TYR A 590 -5.44 -45.09 -24.47
CA TYR A 590 -4.52 -44.74 -25.55
C TYR A 590 -4.50 -45.78 -26.68
N ALA A 591 -4.50 -47.07 -26.32
CA ALA A 591 -4.52 -48.16 -27.29
C ALA A 591 -5.86 -48.22 -28.06
N LEU A 592 -6.99 -48.00 -27.39
CA LEU A 592 -8.31 -47.99 -28.01
C LEU A 592 -8.46 -46.86 -29.03
N HIS A 593 -7.92 -45.68 -28.74
CA HIS A 593 -7.89 -44.56 -29.70
C HIS A 593 -7.12 -44.93 -30.98
N ARG A 594 -6.05 -45.73 -30.87
CA ARG A 594 -5.29 -46.22 -32.03
C ARG A 594 -5.98 -47.36 -32.77
N ALA A 595 -6.69 -48.23 -32.05
CA ALA A 595 -7.36 -49.40 -32.60
C ALA A 595 -8.32 -49.06 -33.75
N LEU A 596 -9.03 -47.92 -33.66
CA LEU A 596 -9.91 -47.41 -34.71
C LEU A 596 -9.20 -47.09 -36.03
N ALA A 597 -7.91 -46.75 -36.00
CA ALA A 597 -7.13 -46.40 -37.18
C ALA A 597 -6.30 -47.57 -37.74
N GLN A 598 -6.23 -48.70 -37.04
CA GLN A 598 -5.29 -49.79 -37.31
C GLN A 598 -5.97 -51.15 -37.58
N ASP A 599 -7.26 -51.15 -37.92
CA ASP A 599 -8.05 -52.36 -38.23
C ASP A 599 -8.01 -53.43 -37.12
N GLU A 600 -7.84 -53.02 -35.85
CA GLU A 600 -7.78 -53.92 -34.70
C GLU A 600 -9.18 -54.30 -34.16
N LEU A 601 -10.22 -53.63 -34.63
CA LEU A 601 -11.60 -53.82 -34.23
C LEU A 601 -12.34 -54.67 -35.25
N GLN A 602 -13.21 -55.56 -34.77
CA GLN A 602 -14.06 -56.41 -35.60
C GLN A 602 -15.48 -56.45 -35.03
N VAL A 603 -16.47 -56.70 -35.88
CA VAL A 603 -17.86 -56.95 -35.46
C VAL A 603 -18.13 -58.44 -35.59
N TRP A 604 -18.48 -59.07 -34.48
CA TRP A 604 -18.94 -60.45 -34.42
C TRP A 604 -20.46 -60.50 -34.26
N TYR A 605 -21.08 -61.56 -34.72
CA TYR A 605 -22.54 -61.69 -34.78
C TYR A 605 -23.01 -62.84 -33.91
N GLN A 606 -23.92 -62.57 -32.99
CA GLN A 606 -24.58 -63.60 -32.21
C GLN A 606 -26.01 -63.83 -32.72
N PRO A 607 -26.43 -65.07 -33.00
CA PRO A 607 -27.77 -65.33 -33.53
C PRO A 607 -28.86 -65.11 -32.47
N LYS A 608 -29.91 -64.41 -32.88
CA LYS A 608 -31.21 -64.41 -32.20
C LYS A 608 -32.04 -65.54 -32.80
N VAL A 609 -32.58 -66.42 -31.97
CA VAL A 609 -33.31 -67.61 -32.42
C VAL A 609 -34.74 -67.64 -31.92
N GLN A 610 -35.61 -68.30 -32.68
CA GLN A 610 -36.94 -68.67 -32.23
C GLN A 610 -36.85 -69.88 -31.28
N LEU A 611 -37.29 -69.73 -30.03
CA LEU A 611 -37.16 -70.75 -28.97
C LEU A 611 -37.77 -72.11 -29.35
N ALA A 612 -38.91 -72.10 -30.05
CA ALA A 612 -39.62 -73.32 -30.44
C ALA A 612 -38.87 -74.14 -31.50
N THR A 613 -38.27 -73.49 -32.49
CA THR A 613 -37.69 -74.16 -33.68
C THR A 613 -36.16 -74.15 -33.70
N GLY A 614 -35.52 -73.30 -32.90
CA GLY A 614 -34.07 -73.07 -32.94
C GLY A 614 -33.59 -72.29 -34.16
N ARG A 615 -34.51 -71.83 -35.03
CA ARG A 615 -34.15 -71.09 -36.25
C ARG A 615 -33.66 -69.69 -35.93
N ILE A 616 -32.62 -69.27 -36.64
CA ILE A 616 -32.09 -67.91 -36.63
C ILE A 616 -33.12 -66.97 -37.27
N ILE A 617 -33.53 -65.95 -36.51
CA ILE A 617 -34.50 -64.91 -36.89
C ILE A 617 -33.89 -63.51 -36.91
N GLY A 618 -32.61 -63.39 -36.56
CA GLY A 618 -31.89 -62.13 -36.45
C GLY A 618 -30.50 -62.35 -35.90
N ALA A 619 -29.76 -61.28 -35.70
CA ALA A 619 -28.45 -61.31 -35.07
C ALA A 619 -28.22 -60.04 -34.25
N GLU A 620 -27.32 -60.10 -33.30
CA GLU A 620 -26.77 -58.93 -32.60
C GLU A 620 -25.32 -58.71 -33.02
N ALA A 621 -24.98 -57.47 -33.36
CA ALA A 621 -23.64 -57.03 -33.69
C ALA A 621 -22.88 -56.65 -32.43
N LEU A 622 -21.79 -57.36 -32.15
CA LEU A 622 -20.98 -57.22 -30.96
C LEU A 622 -19.54 -56.86 -31.32
N ILE A 623 -19.06 -55.72 -30.81
CA ILE A 623 -17.69 -55.26 -31.03
C ILE A 623 -16.69 -56.21 -30.38
N ARG A 624 -15.59 -56.51 -31.07
CA ARG A 624 -14.45 -57.26 -30.57
C ARG A 624 -13.18 -56.49 -30.86
N TRP A 625 -12.27 -56.45 -29.89
CA TRP A 625 -10.98 -55.79 -30.03
C TRP A 625 -9.86 -56.81 -29.97
N GLN A 626 -9.20 -57.01 -31.11
CA GLN A 626 -8.06 -57.90 -31.26
C GLN A 626 -6.77 -57.07 -31.13
N HIS A 627 -6.30 -56.87 -29.91
CA HIS A 627 -5.07 -56.11 -29.67
C HIS A 627 -3.82 -56.96 -29.97
N PRO A 628 -2.78 -56.41 -30.63
CA PRO A 628 -1.58 -57.17 -31.01
C PRO A 628 -0.84 -57.84 -29.83
N GLU A 629 -0.78 -57.16 -28.68
CA GLU A 629 -0.05 -57.65 -27.50
C GLU A 629 -0.97 -58.27 -26.43
N MET A 630 -2.23 -57.82 -26.33
CA MET A 630 -3.16 -58.22 -25.26
C MET A 630 -4.10 -59.33 -25.71
N GLY A 631 -4.08 -59.70 -27.00
CA GLY A 631 -5.03 -60.64 -27.58
C GLY A 631 -6.43 -60.06 -27.66
N MET A 632 -7.44 -60.89 -27.41
CA MET A 632 -8.84 -60.47 -27.46
C MET A 632 -9.25 -59.75 -26.18
N VAL A 633 -9.40 -58.43 -26.26
CA VAL A 633 -9.83 -57.59 -25.14
C VAL A 633 -11.36 -57.63 -25.04
N SER A 634 -11.86 -57.92 -23.85
CA SER A 634 -13.31 -58.05 -23.59
C SER A 634 -14.04 -56.71 -23.74
N PRO A 635 -15.22 -56.68 -24.38
CA PRO A 635 -16.08 -55.47 -24.44
C PRO A 635 -16.39 -54.88 -23.07
N ALA A 636 -16.57 -55.72 -22.04
CA ALA A 636 -16.82 -55.28 -20.67
C ALA A 636 -15.65 -54.45 -20.08
N VAL A 637 -14.45 -54.53 -20.68
CA VAL A 637 -13.27 -53.77 -20.24
C VAL A 637 -13.14 -52.45 -21.00
N PHE A 638 -13.29 -52.46 -22.34
CA PHE A 638 -12.98 -51.28 -23.15
C PHE A 638 -14.20 -50.40 -23.48
N ILE A 639 -15.43 -50.92 -23.46
CA ILE A 639 -16.64 -50.10 -23.72
C ILE A 639 -16.84 -49.02 -22.65
N PRO A 640 -16.71 -49.31 -21.33
CA PRO A 640 -16.80 -48.26 -20.31
C PRO A 640 -15.75 -47.15 -20.51
N ILE A 641 -14.52 -47.54 -20.87
CA ILE A 641 -13.44 -46.59 -21.17
C ILE A 641 -13.80 -45.71 -22.38
N ALA A 642 -14.40 -46.30 -23.43
CA ALA A 642 -14.84 -45.58 -24.61
C ALA A 642 -15.95 -44.57 -24.28
N GLU A 643 -16.88 -44.95 -23.40
CA GLU A 643 -17.98 -44.08 -22.97
C GLU A 643 -17.47 -42.86 -22.20
N GLU A 644 -16.53 -43.06 -21.28
CA GLU A 644 -15.97 -41.97 -20.49
C GLU A 644 -15.13 -40.99 -21.33
N SER A 645 -14.34 -41.52 -22.29
CA SER A 645 -13.42 -40.76 -23.16
C SER A 645 -14.07 -40.13 -24.40
N SER A 646 -15.39 -40.23 -24.56
CA SER A 646 -16.15 -39.82 -25.78
C SER A 646 -15.79 -40.58 -27.07
N LEU A 647 -14.83 -41.51 -27.01
CA LEU A 647 -14.48 -42.40 -28.13
C LEU A 647 -15.65 -43.30 -28.55
N ILE A 648 -16.62 -43.54 -27.66
CA ILE A 648 -17.81 -44.35 -27.95
C ILE A 648 -18.61 -43.83 -29.16
N VAL A 649 -18.58 -42.52 -29.43
CA VAL A 649 -19.30 -41.96 -30.58
C VAL A 649 -18.68 -42.43 -31.89
N SER A 650 -17.35 -42.28 -32.02
CA SER A 650 -16.60 -42.72 -33.21
C SER A 650 -16.60 -44.24 -33.36
N LEU A 651 -16.42 -44.96 -32.24
CA LEU A 651 -16.43 -46.41 -32.20
C LEU A 651 -17.80 -46.98 -32.60
N GLY A 652 -18.87 -46.40 -32.06
CA GLY A 652 -20.22 -46.81 -32.35
C GLY A 652 -20.65 -46.47 -33.78
N GLU A 653 -20.22 -45.33 -34.35
CA GLU A 653 -20.45 -45.05 -35.77
C GLU A 653 -19.78 -46.09 -36.68
N TRP A 654 -18.51 -46.41 -36.40
CA TRP A 654 -17.77 -47.44 -37.14
C TRP A 654 -18.46 -48.81 -37.04
N ALA A 655 -18.83 -49.24 -35.84
CA ALA A 655 -19.48 -50.53 -35.62
C ALA A 655 -20.85 -50.60 -36.30
N PHE A 656 -21.64 -49.52 -36.20
CA PHE A 656 -22.94 -49.40 -36.85
C PHE A 656 -22.84 -49.53 -38.37
N ARG A 657 -21.92 -48.79 -39.02
CA ARG A 657 -21.71 -48.86 -40.47
C ARG A 657 -21.28 -50.26 -40.91
N THR A 658 -20.30 -50.85 -40.21
CA THR A 658 -19.77 -52.19 -40.50
C THR A 658 -20.86 -53.27 -40.40
N ALA A 659 -21.72 -53.18 -39.37
CA ALA A 659 -22.85 -54.10 -39.21
C ALA A 659 -23.88 -53.95 -40.34
N CYS A 660 -24.23 -52.71 -40.71
CA CYS A 660 -25.16 -52.44 -41.79
C CYS A 660 -24.62 -52.90 -43.16
N GLU A 661 -23.34 -52.68 -43.45
CA GLU A 661 -22.69 -53.13 -44.69
C GLU A 661 -22.72 -54.66 -44.83
N THR A 662 -22.40 -55.38 -43.74
CA THR A 662 -22.41 -56.84 -43.72
C THR A 662 -23.83 -57.38 -43.95
N VAL A 663 -24.84 -56.80 -43.30
CA VAL A 663 -26.22 -57.26 -43.39
C VAL A 663 -26.85 -56.90 -44.73
N ALA A 664 -26.53 -55.73 -45.30
CA ALA A 664 -26.93 -55.38 -46.64
C ALA A 664 -26.43 -56.41 -47.66
N GLU A 665 -25.19 -56.90 -47.51
CA GLU A 665 -24.65 -57.98 -48.36
C GLU A 665 -25.40 -59.30 -48.16
N TRP A 666 -25.64 -59.73 -46.91
CA TRP A 666 -26.40 -60.95 -46.66
C TRP A 666 -27.85 -60.87 -47.15
N LYS A 667 -28.47 -59.69 -47.12
CA LYS A 667 -29.80 -59.45 -47.70
C LYS A 667 -29.79 -59.49 -49.22
N ARG A 668 -28.78 -58.91 -49.89
CA ARG A 668 -28.59 -59.04 -51.34
C ARG A 668 -28.48 -60.50 -51.78
N GLN A 669 -27.85 -61.33 -50.96
CA GLN A 669 -27.72 -62.78 -51.19
C GLN A 669 -28.95 -63.60 -50.73
N ALA A 670 -30.00 -62.94 -50.20
CA ALA A 670 -31.19 -63.58 -49.62
C ALA A 670 -30.89 -64.61 -48.51
N LEU A 671 -29.79 -64.42 -47.77
CA LEU A 671 -29.33 -65.32 -46.70
C LEU A 671 -29.87 -64.94 -45.32
N PHE A 672 -30.18 -63.67 -45.08
CA PHE A 672 -30.52 -63.18 -43.74
C PHE A 672 -32.05 -62.99 -43.56
N PRO A 673 -32.72 -63.84 -42.75
CA PRO A 673 -34.18 -63.83 -42.62
C PRO A 673 -34.72 -62.77 -41.64
N GLY A 674 -33.86 -61.90 -41.10
CA GLY A 674 -34.14 -61.15 -39.87
C GLY A 674 -33.69 -59.70 -39.82
N ARG A 675 -33.53 -59.24 -38.57
CA ARG A 675 -33.04 -57.92 -38.16
C ARG A 675 -31.65 -58.03 -37.54
N ILE A 676 -30.79 -57.04 -37.82
CA ILE A 676 -29.52 -56.86 -37.11
C ILE A 676 -29.71 -55.87 -35.97
N ALA A 677 -29.44 -56.31 -34.76
CA ALA A 677 -29.40 -55.47 -33.57
C ALA A 677 -28.03 -54.82 -33.40
N VAL A 678 -28.04 -53.51 -33.14
CA VAL A 678 -26.85 -52.72 -32.83
C VAL A 678 -27.10 -51.91 -31.57
N ASN A 679 -26.21 -52.06 -30.59
CA ASN A 679 -26.24 -51.31 -29.34
C ASN A 679 -25.90 -49.83 -29.56
N ILE A 680 -26.66 -48.94 -28.92
CA ILE A 680 -26.43 -47.49 -28.93
C ILE A 680 -26.19 -46.99 -27.52
N SER A 681 -25.05 -46.34 -27.31
CA SER A 681 -24.75 -45.68 -26.04
C SER A 681 -25.59 -44.40 -25.84
N GLY A 682 -25.87 -44.04 -24.59
CA GLY A 682 -26.59 -42.79 -24.28
C GLY A 682 -25.87 -41.53 -24.77
N ARG A 683 -24.54 -41.54 -24.81
CA ARG A 683 -23.75 -40.43 -25.39
C ARG A 683 -23.97 -40.26 -26.89
N GLN A 684 -24.16 -41.35 -27.64
CA GLN A 684 -24.47 -41.27 -29.07
C GLN A 684 -25.87 -40.70 -29.32
N LEU A 685 -26.86 -41.03 -28.49
CA LEU A 685 -28.21 -40.43 -28.56
C LEU A 685 -28.16 -38.93 -28.30
N LYS A 686 -27.38 -38.50 -27.29
CA LYS A 686 -27.33 -37.09 -26.86
C LYS A 686 -26.50 -36.19 -27.79
N PHE A 687 -25.36 -36.67 -28.30
CA PHE A 687 -24.38 -35.82 -28.99
C PHE A 687 -24.04 -36.26 -30.42
N GLY A 688 -24.45 -37.46 -30.85
CA GLY A 688 -23.90 -38.12 -32.03
C GLY A 688 -24.64 -37.90 -33.35
N GLY A 689 -25.78 -37.18 -33.38
CA GLY A 689 -26.57 -37.04 -34.61
C GLY A 689 -26.99 -38.39 -35.22
N ILE A 690 -27.38 -39.33 -34.36
CA ILE A 690 -27.60 -40.74 -34.73
C ILE A 690 -28.72 -40.92 -35.74
N ALA A 691 -29.78 -40.11 -35.67
CA ALA A 691 -30.88 -40.17 -36.63
C ALA A 691 -30.40 -39.79 -38.06
N GLU A 692 -29.54 -38.78 -38.19
CA GLU A 692 -28.93 -38.42 -39.46
C GLU A 692 -27.94 -39.48 -39.95
N LEU A 693 -27.19 -40.12 -39.05
CA LEU A 693 -26.30 -41.24 -39.39
C LEU A 693 -27.08 -42.43 -39.93
N VAL A 694 -28.13 -42.87 -39.22
CA VAL A 694 -28.98 -44.00 -39.60
C VAL A 694 -29.63 -43.74 -40.96
N ASN A 695 -30.22 -42.56 -41.15
CA ASN A 695 -30.88 -42.21 -42.42
C ASN A 695 -29.90 -42.23 -43.61
N ARG A 696 -28.69 -41.69 -43.44
CA ARG A 696 -27.64 -41.71 -44.48
C ARG A 696 -27.21 -43.13 -44.80
N THR A 697 -26.85 -43.92 -43.80
CA THR A 697 -26.37 -45.29 -44.01
C THR A 697 -27.42 -46.19 -44.65
N LEU A 698 -28.70 -46.08 -44.25
CA LEU A 698 -29.80 -46.82 -44.88
C LEU A 698 -29.96 -46.43 -46.36
N SER A 699 -29.87 -45.14 -46.67
CA SER A 699 -29.97 -44.61 -48.04
C SER A 699 -28.78 -45.04 -48.91
N ASP A 700 -27.55 -44.92 -48.39
CA ASP A 700 -26.30 -45.23 -49.10
C ASP A 700 -26.21 -46.74 -49.47
N LEU A 701 -26.70 -47.61 -48.58
CA LEU A 701 -26.67 -49.06 -48.77
C LEU A 701 -27.91 -49.63 -49.46
N GLY A 702 -28.96 -48.82 -49.63
CA GLY A 702 -30.27 -49.27 -50.12
C GLY A 702 -30.91 -50.33 -49.22
N MET A 703 -30.62 -50.31 -47.92
CA MET A 703 -31.08 -51.31 -46.96
C MET A 703 -32.49 -50.95 -46.47
N PRO A 704 -33.45 -51.88 -46.48
CA PRO A 704 -34.75 -51.68 -45.84
C PRO A 704 -34.59 -51.36 -44.35
N SER A 705 -35.29 -50.34 -43.85
CA SER A 705 -35.22 -49.90 -42.45
C SER A 705 -35.68 -50.98 -41.47
N ASP A 706 -36.58 -51.86 -41.90
CA ASP A 706 -37.13 -52.97 -41.12
C ASP A 706 -36.10 -54.08 -40.82
N CYS A 707 -34.94 -54.04 -41.47
CA CYS A 707 -33.83 -54.96 -41.24
C CYS A 707 -32.89 -54.50 -40.11
N LEU A 708 -33.10 -53.29 -39.57
CA LEU A 708 -32.28 -52.70 -38.53
C LEU A 708 -33.04 -52.64 -37.20
N GLU A 709 -32.40 -53.15 -36.15
CA GLU A 709 -32.81 -53.01 -34.76
C GLU A 709 -31.75 -52.20 -34.00
N LEU A 710 -32.19 -51.19 -33.25
CA LEU A 710 -31.33 -50.38 -32.40
C LEU A 710 -31.70 -50.65 -30.95
N GLU A 711 -30.70 -51.05 -30.18
CA GLU A 711 -30.85 -51.43 -28.78
C GLU A 711 -30.35 -50.29 -27.89
N VAL A 712 -31.18 -49.89 -26.91
CA VAL A 712 -30.86 -48.84 -25.94
C VAL A 712 -31.01 -49.40 -24.54
N THR A 713 -30.03 -49.18 -23.67
CA THR A 713 -30.10 -49.70 -22.29
C THR A 713 -31.24 -49.04 -21.51
N GLU A 714 -31.82 -49.78 -20.56
CA GLU A 714 -32.92 -49.30 -19.71
C GLU A 714 -32.60 -47.94 -19.05
N SER A 715 -31.38 -47.80 -18.48
CA SER A 715 -30.97 -46.57 -17.80
C SER A 715 -30.92 -45.35 -18.73
N VAL A 716 -30.52 -45.55 -19.99
CA VAL A 716 -30.47 -44.48 -21.00
C VAL A 716 -31.88 -44.16 -21.50
N ALA A 717 -32.73 -45.18 -21.65
CA ALA A 717 -34.11 -44.99 -22.06
C ALA A 717 -34.92 -44.22 -21.01
N MET A 718 -34.61 -44.37 -19.72
CA MET A 718 -35.35 -43.77 -18.58
C MET A 718 -34.85 -42.37 -18.17
N ASP A 719 -33.81 -41.84 -18.81
CA ASP A 719 -33.28 -40.49 -18.54
C ASP A 719 -34.26 -39.41 -19.06
N ASP A 720 -34.78 -38.55 -18.17
CA ASP A 720 -35.84 -37.55 -18.45
C ASP A 720 -35.29 -36.25 -19.08
N ASP A 721 -34.09 -36.30 -19.64
CA ASP A 721 -33.53 -35.20 -20.42
C ASP A 721 -34.40 -34.99 -21.67
N SER A 722 -35.13 -33.86 -21.69
CA SER A 722 -36.17 -33.45 -22.64
C SER A 722 -35.90 -33.59 -24.15
N GLY A 723 -34.70 -34.01 -24.58
CA GLY A 723 -34.35 -34.23 -25.99
C GLY A 723 -34.15 -35.69 -26.43
N MET A 724 -34.00 -36.66 -25.52
CA MET A 724 -33.69 -38.05 -25.93
C MET A 724 -34.89 -38.78 -26.55
N ILE A 725 -36.07 -38.58 -25.96
CA ILE A 725 -37.32 -39.17 -26.44
C ILE A 725 -37.60 -38.73 -27.89
N ASP A 726 -37.36 -37.45 -28.21
CA ASP A 726 -37.54 -36.90 -29.55
C ASP A 726 -36.63 -37.60 -30.58
N VAL A 727 -35.39 -37.93 -30.21
CA VAL A 727 -34.47 -38.68 -31.08
C VAL A 727 -35.00 -40.09 -31.32
N LEU A 728 -35.54 -40.76 -30.30
CA LEU A 728 -36.15 -42.09 -30.46
C LEU A 728 -37.38 -42.04 -31.38
N TYR A 729 -38.23 -41.02 -31.27
CA TYR A 729 -39.35 -40.84 -32.21
C TYR A 729 -38.87 -40.60 -33.64
N ARG A 730 -37.83 -39.78 -33.84
CA ARG A 730 -37.23 -39.57 -35.18
C ARG A 730 -36.66 -40.87 -35.76
N LEU A 731 -36.03 -41.70 -34.94
CA LEU A 731 -35.55 -43.02 -35.38
C LEU A 731 -36.73 -43.93 -35.75
N GLN A 732 -37.79 -43.95 -34.95
CA GLN A 732 -38.99 -44.73 -35.25
C GLN A 732 -39.66 -44.28 -36.56
N GLU A 733 -39.69 -42.97 -36.85
CA GLU A 733 -40.21 -42.41 -38.11
C GLU A 733 -39.41 -42.86 -39.35
N LEU A 734 -38.11 -43.13 -39.20
CA LEU A 734 -37.29 -43.76 -40.24
C LEU A 734 -37.65 -45.23 -40.49
N GLY A 735 -38.52 -45.81 -39.66
CA GLY A 735 -39.00 -47.19 -39.80
C GLY A 735 -38.04 -48.25 -39.25
N VAL A 736 -37.07 -47.86 -38.40
CA VAL A 736 -36.18 -48.79 -37.72
C VAL A 736 -36.87 -49.41 -36.51
N TYR A 737 -36.42 -50.60 -36.10
CA TYR A 737 -36.93 -51.25 -34.90
C TYR A 737 -36.15 -50.77 -33.68
N LEU A 738 -36.86 -50.42 -32.60
CA LEU A 738 -36.27 -49.96 -31.36
C LEU A 738 -36.58 -50.97 -30.24
N SER A 739 -35.57 -51.37 -29.49
CA SER A 739 -35.72 -52.25 -28.33
C SER A 739 -34.94 -51.76 -27.12
N ILE A 740 -35.44 -52.11 -25.94
CA ILE A 740 -34.78 -51.81 -24.66
C ILE A 740 -33.94 -53.01 -24.24
N ASP A 741 -32.68 -52.74 -23.92
CA ASP A 741 -31.72 -53.70 -23.40
C ASP A 741 -31.56 -53.65 -21.88
N ASP A 742 -31.03 -54.73 -21.30
CA ASP A 742 -30.76 -54.92 -19.87
C ASP A 742 -31.97 -54.67 -18.95
N PHE A 743 -33.20 -54.97 -19.41
CA PHE A 743 -34.41 -54.61 -18.69
C PHE A 743 -34.59 -55.42 -17.40
N GLY A 744 -34.83 -54.71 -16.29
CA GLY A 744 -35.08 -55.25 -14.96
C GLY A 744 -33.96 -54.97 -13.95
N THR A 745 -32.83 -54.43 -14.42
CA THR A 745 -31.67 -54.12 -13.56
C THR A 745 -31.77 -52.73 -12.90
N GLY A 746 -32.71 -51.88 -13.34
CA GLY A 746 -32.93 -50.53 -12.83
C GLY A 746 -34.32 -50.27 -12.21
N TYR A 747 -34.54 -49.03 -11.76
CA TYR A 747 -35.83 -48.57 -11.20
C TYR A 747 -36.79 -48.16 -12.33
N SER A 748 -37.37 -49.12 -13.02
CA SER A 748 -38.34 -48.85 -14.10
C SER A 748 -39.66 -48.26 -13.58
N SER A 749 -40.01 -47.06 -14.04
CA SER A 749 -41.38 -46.56 -13.97
C SER A 749 -42.17 -47.11 -15.16
N LEU A 750 -43.08 -48.07 -14.93
CA LEU A 750 -43.97 -48.63 -15.96
C LEU A 750 -44.74 -47.54 -16.73
N SER A 751 -45.01 -46.41 -16.09
CA SER A 751 -45.66 -45.25 -16.72
C SER A 751 -44.81 -44.60 -17.82
N TYR A 752 -43.48 -44.70 -17.72
CA TYR A 752 -42.53 -44.14 -18.65
C TYR A 752 -42.28 -45.09 -19.83
N LEU A 753 -42.17 -46.40 -19.57
CA LEU A 753 -42.08 -47.43 -20.60
C LEU A 753 -43.21 -47.33 -21.63
N LYS A 754 -44.43 -46.99 -21.19
CA LYS A 754 -45.60 -46.79 -22.06
C LYS A 754 -45.46 -45.61 -23.04
N ARG A 755 -44.61 -44.61 -22.74
CA ARG A 755 -44.43 -43.40 -23.55
C ARG A 755 -43.33 -43.53 -24.61
N LEU A 756 -42.48 -44.54 -24.48
CA LEU A 756 -41.34 -44.74 -25.36
C LEU A 756 -41.78 -45.40 -26.69
N PRO A 757 -41.22 -44.98 -27.84
CA PRO A 757 -41.53 -45.56 -29.15
C PRO A 757 -40.83 -46.90 -29.41
N VAL A 758 -40.70 -47.74 -28.38
CA VAL A 758 -40.04 -49.04 -28.45
C VAL A 758 -41.02 -50.14 -28.83
N ARG A 759 -40.53 -51.17 -29.51
CA ARG A 759 -41.32 -52.33 -29.93
C ARG A 759 -40.81 -53.63 -29.33
N GLY A 760 -39.55 -53.67 -28.90
CA GLY A 760 -38.93 -54.85 -28.28
C GLY A 760 -38.40 -54.59 -26.88
N LEU A 761 -38.26 -55.65 -26.11
CA LEU A 761 -37.68 -55.66 -24.77
C LEU A 761 -36.78 -56.89 -24.62
N LYS A 762 -35.60 -56.71 -24.03
CA LYS A 762 -34.64 -57.77 -23.78
C LYS A 762 -34.52 -58.02 -22.28
N ILE A 763 -34.72 -59.27 -21.87
CA ILE A 763 -34.53 -59.69 -20.47
C ILE A 763 -33.04 -59.82 -20.22
N ASP A 764 -32.53 -59.08 -19.24
CA ASP A 764 -31.13 -59.14 -18.85
C ASP A 764 -30.70 -60.57 -18.46
N ARG A 765 -29.45 -60.91 -18.81
CA ARG A 765 -28.85 -62.23 -18.56
C ARG A 765 -28.87 -62.60 -17.08
N SER A 766 -28.74 -61.66 -16.14
CA SER A 766 -28.71 -61.95 -14.70
C SER A 766 -29.98 -62.67 -14.23
N PHE A 767 -31.15 -62.29 -14.74
CA PHE A 767 -32.42 -62.94 -14.42
C PHE A 767 -32.65 -64.27 -15.13
N VAL A 768 -31.86 -64.56 -16.18
CA VAL A 768 -31.96 -65.80 -16.96
C VAL A 768 -31.02 -66.90 -16.43
N LEU A 769 -29.85 -66.51 -15.91
CA LEU A 769 -28.83 -67.46 -15.46
C LEU A 769 -29.28 -68.38 -14.31
N ASN A 770 -30.06 -67.87 -13.35
CA ASN A 770 -30.45 -68.63 -12.15
C ASN A 770 -31.92 -69.09 -12.16
N LEU A 771 -32.60 -69.10 -13.31
CA LEU A 771 -34.04 -69.42 -13.42
C LEU A 771 -34.45 -70.77 -12.79
N HIS A 772 -33.50 -71.70 -12.67
CA HIS A 772 -33.71 -73.05 -12.16
C HIS A 772 -33.38 -73.21 -10.67
N GLU A 773 -32.62 -72.28 -10.07
CA GLU A 773 -32.17 -72.34 -8.68
C GLU A 773 -32.80 -71.26 -7.79
N ASP A 774 -33.00 -70.05 -8.33
CA ASP A 774 -33.52 -68.89 -7.60
C ASP A 774 -35.00 -68.63 -7.91
N ARG A 775 -35.81 -68.57 -6.85
CA ARG A 775 -37.25 -68.31 -6.96
C ARG A 775 -37.54 -66.85 -7.29
N ASP A 776 -36.68 -65.93 -6.89
CA ASP A 776 -36.86 -64.50 -7.07
C ASP A 776 -36.54 -64.11 -8.52
N ASP A 777 -35.42 -64.58 -9.09
CA ASP A 777 -35.09 -64.39 -10.52
C ASP A 777 -36.18 -64.99 -11.42
N ALA A 778 -36.67 -66.18 -11.09
CA ALA A 778 -37.78 -66.79 -11.81
C ALA A 778 -39.09 -65.99 -11.69
N ALA A 779 -39.33 -65.29 -10.58
CA ALA A 779 -40.50 -64.42 -10.40
C ALA A 779 -40.37 -63.14 -11.21
N ILE A 780 -39.18 -62.52 -11.22
CA ILE A 780 -38.87 -61.32 -12.00
C ILE A 780 -39.00 -61.62 -13.49
N ALA A 781 -38.41 -62.69 -13.98
CA ALA A 781 -38.53 -63.09 -15.38
C ALA A 781 -39.99 -63.31 -15.81
N ARG A 782 -40.81 -63.97 -14.97
CA ARG A 782 -42.26 -64.11 -15.23
C ARG A 782 -42.98 -62.76 -15.28
N ALA A 783 -42.64 -61.84 -14.38
CA ALA A 783 -43.22 -60.51 -14.37
C ALA A 783 -42.86 -59.74 -15.65
N ILE A 784 -41.59 -59.77 -16.08
CA ILE A 784 -41.13 -59.11 -17.31
C ILE A 784 -41.85 -59.69 -18.53
N ILE A 785 -41.98 -61.02 -18.63
CA ILE A 785 -42.71 -61.67 -19.73
C ILE A 785 -44.17 -61.20 -19.78
N SER A 786 -44.83 -61.12 -18.62
CA SER A 786 -46.20 -60.64 -18.50
C SER A 786 -46.35 -59.15 -18.87
N ILE A 787 -45.40 -58.30 -18.47
CA ILE A 787 -45.37 -56.87 -18.79
C ILE A 787 -45.22 -56.67 -20.30
N ALA A 788 -44.26 -57.34 -20.93
CA ALA A 788 -44.04 -57.26 -22.37
C ALA A 788 -45.29 -57.68 -23.15
N GLY A 789 -45.90 -58.81 -22.78
CA GLY A 789 -47.15 -59.28 -23.38
C GLY A 789 -48.32 -58.29 -23.21
N SER A 790 -48.44 -57.67 -22.03
CA SER A 790 -49.50 -56.69 -21.73
C SER A 790 -49.33 -55.36 -22.49
N LEU A 791 -48.10 -54.98 -22.80
CA LEU A 791 -47.77 -53.77 -23.56
C LEU A 791 -47.66 -54.02 -25.08
N GLY A 792 -47.79 -55.27 -25.51
CA GLY A 792 -47.64 -55.65 -26.92
C GLY A 792 -46.20 -55.50 -27.45
N LEU A 793 -45.21 -55.63 -26.56
CA LEU A 793 -43.79 -55.58 -26.89
C LEU A 793 -43.29 -56.99 -27.20
N ASP A 794 -42.47 -57.11 -28.25
CA ASP A 794 -41.77 -58.37 -28.52
C ASP A 794 -40.67 -58.59 -27.46
N LEU A 795 -40.47 -59.84 -27.05
CA LEU A 795 -39.57 -60.18 -25.95
C LEU A 795 -38.45 -61.12 -26.40
N VAL A 796 -37.21 -60.75 -26.06
CA VAL A 796 -36.01 -61.58 -26.26
C VAL A 796 -35.40 -61.90 -24.88
N ALA A 797 -35.13 -63.17 -24.60
CA ALA A 797 -34.40 -63.55 -23.40
C ALA A 797 -32.90 -63.69 -23.70
N GLU A 798 -32.05 -62.98 -22.96
CA GLU A 798 -30.61 -63.05 -23.11
C GLU A 798 -29.96 -64.08 -22.19
N GLY A 799 -28.76 -64.55 -22.53
CA GLY A 799 -28.01 -65.45 -21.65
C GLY A 799 -28.61 -66.84 -21.49
N VAL A 800 -29.33 -67.35 -22.49
CA VAL A 800 -29.84 -68.72 -22.48
C VAL A 800 -28.67 -69.70 -22.72
N GLU A 801 -28.24 -70.38 -21.66
CA GLU A 801 -27.08 -71.28 -21.68
C GLU A 801 -27.45 -72.76 -21.51
N LEU A 802 -28.58 -73.05 -20.84
CA LEU A 802 -29.03 -74.39 -20.50
C LEU A 802 -30.40 -74.70 -21.13
N GLU A 803 -30.69 -75.98 -21.38
CA GLU A 803 -31.98 -76.41 -21.95
C GLU A 803 -33.13 -76.12 -20.98
N GLU A 804 -32.87 -76.20 -19.67
CA GLU A 804 -33.79 -75.84 -18.60
C GLU A 804 -34.24 -74.37 -18.69
N HIS A 805 -33.34 -73.46 -19.08
CA HIS A 805 -33.67 -72.04 -19.31
C HIS A 805 -34.62 -71.92 -20.50
N ARG A 806 -34.33 -72.62 -21.59
CA ARG A 806 -35.17 -72.66 -22.80
C ARG A 806 -36.57 -73.19 -22.48
N GLU A 807 -36.69 -74.30 -21.75
CA GLU A 807 -37.98 -74.87 -21.37
C GLU A 807 -38.79 -73.95 -20.44
N PHE A 808 -38.13 -73.27 -19.50
CA PHE A 808 -38.79 -72.29 -18.63
C PHE A 808 -39.34 -71.11 -19.46
N LEU A 809 -38.50 -70.52 -20.30
CA LEU A 809 -38.87 -69.37 -21.12
C LEU A 809 -40.01 -69.71 -22.09
N LEU A 810 -39.93 -70.87 -22.76
CA LEU A 810 -40.96 -71.33 -23.68
C LEU A 810 -42.30 -71.57 -22.98
N ARG A 811 -42.30 -72.19 -21.79
CA ARG A 811 -43.53 -72.43 -21.00
C ARG A 811 -44.20 -71.15 -20.53
N ASN A 812 -43.43 -70.10 -20.27
CA ASN A 812 -43.95 -68.81 -19.82
C ASN A 812 -44.32 -67.88 -20.99
N GLY A 813 -44.15 -68.31 -22.25
CA GLY A 813 -44.61 -67.56 -23.43
C GLY A 813 -43.55 -66.67 -24.08
N CYS A 814 -42.27 -66.82 -23.73
CA CYS A 814 -41.19 -66.15 -24.45
C CYS A 814 -40.96 -66.83 -25.81
N ILE A 815 -40.82 -66.02 -26.87
CA ILE A 815 -40.78 -66.50 -28.26
C ILE A 815 -39.34 -66.51 -28.79
N TRP A 816 -38.53 -65.52 -28.40
CA TRP A 816 -37.17 -65.31 -28.92
C TRP A 816 -36.13 -65.41 -27.82
N ALA A 817 -34.96 -65.94 -28.15
CA ALA A 817 -33.87 -66.05 -27.22
C ALA A 817 -32.52 -65.88 -27.89
N GLN A 818 -31.55 -65.52 -27.07
CA GLN A 818 -30.15 -65.40 -27.42
C GLN A 818 -29.30 -65.95 -26.28
N GLY A 819 -28.23 -66.67 -26.62
CA GLY A 819 -27.33 -67.24 -25.61
C GLY A 819 -26.46 -68.37 -26.13
N TYR A 820 -25.57 -68.85 -25.26
CA TYR A 820 -24.54 -69.83 -25.62
C TYR A 820 -25.09 -71.24 -25.86
N LEU A 821 -26.33 -71.54 -25.46
CA LEU A 821 -27.00 -72.78 -25.83
C LEU A 821 -27.07 -72.95 -27.36
N PHE A 822 -27.28 -71.85 -28.10
CA PHE A 822 -27.44 -71.86 -29.55
C PHE A 822 -26.13 -71.59 -30.30
N SER A 823 -25.46 -70.50 -29.91
CA SER A 823 -24.16 -70.13 -30.45
C SER A 823 -23.51 -69.07 -29.58
N ARG A 824 -22.18 -69.16 -29.47
CA ARG A 824 -21.36 -68.00 -29.11
C ARG A 824 -21.37 -66.99 -30.27
N PRO A 825 -21.02 -65.71 -30.02
CA PRO A 825 -20.78 -64.74 -31.07
C PRO A 825 -19.74 -65.26 -32.07
N LEU A 826 -20.01 -65.11 -33.36
CA LEU A 826 -19.19 -65.65 -34.45
C LEU A 826 -18.65 -64.54 -35.35
N PRO A 827 -17.45 -64.69 -35.94
CA PRO A 827 -17.00 -63.82 -37.02
C PRO A 827 -17.97 -63.84 -38.23
N PRO A 828 -17.98 -62.79 -39.07
CA PRO A 828 -18.91 -62.68 -40.20
C PRO A 828 -18.95 -63.92 -41.12
N ALA A 829 -17.79 -64.48 -41.47
CA ALA A 829 -17.70 -65.63 -42.36
C ALA A 829 -18.30 -66.92 -41.76
N GLU A 830 -18.11 -67.14 -40.46
CA GLU A 830 -18.67 -68.30 -39.77
C GLU A 830 -20.18 -68.17 -39.56
N PHE A 831 -20.65 -66.95 -39.28
CA PHE A 831 -22.08 -66.65 -39.19
C PHE A 831 -22.79 -66.88 -40.53
N GLU A 832 -22.20 -66.43 -41.64
CA GLU A 832 -22.73 -66.67 -42.98
C GLU A 832 -22.85 -68.17 -43.30
N ALA A 833 -21.85 -68.97 -42.93
CA ALA A 833 -21.89 -70.42 -43.11
C ALA A 833 -23.08 -71.07 -42.38
N ARG A 834 -23.42 -70.58 -41.17
CA ARG A 834 -24.62 -71.02 -40.43
C ARG A 834 -25.91 -70.59 -41.11
N LEU A 835 -26.00 -69.37 -41.62
CA LEU A 835 -27.17 -68.91 -42.39
C LEU A 835 -27.41 -69.79 -43.62
N ARG A 836 -26.35 -70.10 -44.38
CA ARG A 836 -26.42 -71.00 -45.55
C ARG A 836 -26.85 -72.42 -45.16
N ALA A 837 -26.36 -72.95 -44.05
CA ALA A 837 -26.76 -74.26 -43.55
C ALA A 837 -28.27 -74.31 -43.21
N GLN A 838 -28.78 -73.30 -42.51
CA GLN A 838 -30.21 -73.19 -42.20
C GLN A 838 -31.07 -73.09 -43.46
N GLN A 839 -30.66 -72.26 -44.44
CA GLN A 839 -31.38 -72.12 -45.70
C GLN A 839 -31.44 -73.46 -46.48
N ALA A 840 -30.36 -74.25 -46.45
CA ALA A 840 -30.33 -75.56 -47.07
C ALA A 840 -31.25 -76.58 -46.37
N GLU A 841 -31.45 -76.47 -45.06
CA GLU A 841 -32.43 -77.27 -44.31
C GLU A 841 -33.88 -76.86 -44.62
N ASP A 842 -34.14 -75.55 -44.74
CA ASP A 842 -35.46 -75.04 -45.10
C ASP A 842 -35.89 -75.48 -46.52
N LEU A 843 -34.94 -75.49 -47.46
CA LEU A 843 -35.16 -76.02 -48.83
C LEU A 843 -35.38 -77.55 -48.87
N LYS A 844 -34.86 -78.30 -47.88
CA LYS A 844 -35.09 -79.74 -47.76
C LYS A 844 -36.40 -80.09 -47.07
N GLY A 845 -36.87 -79.27 -46.13
CA GLY A 845 -38.16 -79.46 -45.44
C GLY A 845 -39.38 -78.98 -46.24
N ALA A 846 -39.19 -78.16 -47.27
CA ALA A 846 -40.25 -77.67 -48.17
C ALA A 846 -40.49 -78.54 -49.41
N ARG A 847 -39.69 -79.60 -49.61
CA ARG A 847 -39.89 -80.67 -50.60
C ARG A 847 -40.48 -81.90 -49.93
#